data_AF-A0A9E4JNA3-F1
#
_entry.id   AF-A0A9E4JNA3-F1
#
_cell.length_a   1.000
_cell.length_b   1.000
_cell.length_c   1.000
_cell.angle_alpha   90.00
_cell.angle_beta   90.00
_cell.angle_gamma   90.00
#
_symmetry.space_group_name_H-M   'P 1'
#
loop_
_entity.id
_entity.type
_entity.pdbx_description
1 polymer ?
#
loop_
_entity_poly.entity_id
_entity_poly.type
_entity_poly.pdbx_seq_one_letter_code
_entity_poly.pdbx_strand_id
1 'polypeptide(L)'
;MVASLTRHSEVNQLAELNSKHCRELVQKRGLNPDWVAVNCKSVDAKTASEHLGYKAHSDGILLSGHGYQEQFRPDEPWASQDGKAPKYRSCKDVDGYDAMLPKHPDKKRLWDDLEALKDECYQIDGHPCLVLTEGFFKAIALSSHSIPTISISGVEMGLTSAKLDPQGKRYLVSVLERFARAGFGFIIGFDADCARKKGVIDAQIKLAHQLSLFGVPVYSITGLWNEAEGKGIDDYIQMNSFEQFRDKILAKAETIEQWKEKHLDSLERQLSQDSKTPTQVSIAREIAEEYENKLAFNCEAKIWMRYESQDNGVWSPEDDLYVESIISQLLTGKGVKFRTHTYVKQVVEALRVDPRILKRKWVERSPGEVLPHHNGVLEVATGKFIEHSPLNYLTWTLPREYNPLAQDWSKINAWLDFATEGNPVIKNLLICFANAVLKGRSDLQKMLHLTGLGGSGKTTYSNLVTDLIGENNVLDIGAEEFCTGRFATIRAYQKRLVSFSDEQNLPKNISNILKMVGGNNLTGEQKGKPAFPFRPTAMAILVSEHPIAQGVKGNGWKRRIISVPMNAKVADRDRRDLRAEFKPELAALTNYLLSLNDDFVTQTLRGVGDIPECQLQFWQSRLREDSIAAWLNDCVISDASATTPVGDGRKTGTLFSSYQEYCQRTGLIAKALPRFSPEVIEVCQSVLGLDVQRIRTRTGISVSGPVTCISGIRLRIDGVDDAILTHEQYLTKSVRVQKKQSVSNLGLPETPTVQGRAGCADLNQHLSDSTPTEKKLPDSPIHEKPTVEVSQSAQSEPQPKYAIAKLTPSKKKEWLNKNKATKPIIWVEHPRYTGEATLDGRFDFKEPCWRVKHPNGELNVETEQISVFKQLCVDVQPKPETPEHTQPELPLEPQTETPVQRVKRLAKEQKEQANIKGNNLTPFLEKFGKSKVSELTDEEATQIADVLEQQIKNFEKTRRDLNLH
;
A
#
# COMPACT_ATOMS: atom_id res chain seq x y z
N MET A 1 4.89 -92.91 -9.67
CA MET A 1 3.49 -92.47 -9.97
C MET A 1 2.47 -93.01 -8.98
N VAL A 2 2.39 -94.32 -8.68
CA VAL A 2 1.39 -94.87 -7.74
C VAL A 2 1.58 -94.39 -6.28
N ALA A 3 2.83 -94.16 -5.83
CA ALA A 3 3.12 -93.56 -4.51
C ALA A 3 2.81 -92.05 -4.39
N SER A 4 2.72 -91.34 -5.53
CA SER A 4 2.33 -89.91 -5.57
C SER A 4 0.81 -89.75 -5.54
N LEU A 5 0.09 -90.70 -6.14
CA LEU A 5 -1.39 -90.73 -6.15
C LEU A 5 -1.98 -91.14 -4.80
N THR A 6 -1.29 -91.99 -4.02
CA THR A 6 -1.71 -92.36 -2.65
C THR A 6 -1.49 -91.24 -1.64
N ARG A 7 -0.45 -90.41 -1.78
CA ARG A 7 -0.29 -89.18 -0.96
C ARG A 7 -1.36 -88.13 -1.27
N HIS A 8 -1.79 -88.00 -2.53
CA HIS A 8 -2.82 -87.02 -2.90
C HIS A 8 -4.22 -87.34 -2.32
N SER A 9 -4.54 -88.61 -2.00
CA SER A 9 -5.78 -88.93 -1.29
C SER A 9 -5.74 -88.61 0.20
N GLU A 10 -4.57 -88.68 0.84
CA GLU A 10 -4.39 -88.32 2.26
C GLU A 10 -4.30 -86.80 2.47
N VAL A 11 -3.67 -86.07 1.54
CA VAL A 11 -3.66 -84.59 1.58
C VAL A 11 -5.07 -84.00 1.40
N ASN A 12 -5.95 -84.68 0.65
CA ASN A 12 -7.38 -84.31 0.55
C ASN A 12 -8.19 -84.56 1.84
N GLN A 13 -7.69 -85.36 2.79
CA GLN A 13 -8.29 -85.49 4.13
C GLN A 13 -7.71 -84.48 5.13
N LEU A 14 -6.51 -83.95 4.88
CA LEU A 14 -5.82 -82.96 5.72
C LEU A 14 -6.15 -81.51 5.35
N ALA A 15 -6.49 -81.24 4.09
CA ALA A 15 -7.00 -79.95 3.67
C ALA A 15 -8.52 -79.91 3.85
N GLU A 16 -9.04 -79.06 4.73
CA GLU A 16 -10.46 -78.72 4.80
C GLU A 16 -10.87 -77.86 3.57
N LEU A 17 -10.49 -78.27 2.36
CA LEU A 17 -10.75 -77.57 1.11
C LEU A 17 -11.75 -78.38 0.26
N ASN A 18 -12.77 -77.68 -0.25
CA ASN A 18 -13.69 -78.26 -1.20
C ASN A 18 -13.00 -78.46 -2.59
N SER A 19 -13.61 -79.30 -3.43
CA SER A 19 -13.06 -79.65 -4.75
C SER A 19 -12.94 -78.46 -5.72
N LYS A 20 -13.67 -77.37 -5.48
CA LYS A 20 -13.58 -76.12 -6.26
C LYS A 20 -12.32 -75.36 -5.89
N HIS A 21 -12.09 -75.12 -4.59
CA HIS A 21 -10.96 -74.35 -4.08
C HIS A 21 -9.64 -75.10 -4.25
N CYS A 22 -9.64 -76.42 -4.09
CA CYS A 22 -8.46 -77.26 -4.35
C CYS A 22 -8.02 -77.15 -5.83
N ARG A 23 -8.97 -77.23 -6.79
CA ARG A 23 -8.67 -76.99 -8.21
C ARG A 23 -8.16 -75.58 -8.48
N GLU A 24 -8.69 -74.58 -7.79
CA GLU A 24 -8.25 -73.20 -7.96
C GLU A 24 -6.82 -72.96 -7.45
N LEU A 25 -6.49 -73.42 -6.23
CA LEU A 25 -5.20 -73.15 -5.60
C LEU A 25 -4.08 -74.03 -6.16
N VAL A 26 -4.35 -75.33 -6.35
CA VAL A 26 -3.33 -76.29 -6.79
C VAL A 26 -3.23 -76.34 -8.31
N GLN A 27 -4.36 -76.53 -9.02
CA GLN A 27 -4.32 -76.74 -10.47
C GLN A 27 -4.22 -75.44 -11.28
N LYS A 28 -4.97 -74.40 -10.90
CA LYS A 28 -4.96 -73.12 -11.64
C LYS A 28 -3.78 -72.23 -11.24
N ARG A 29 -3.51 -72.06 -9.94
CA ARG A 29 -2.42 -71.21 -9.44
C ARG A 29 -1.07 -71.93 -9.26
N GLY A 30 -1.05 -73.27 -9.33
CA GLY A 30 0.20 -74.03 -9.21
C GLY A 30 0.82 -74.08 -7.81
N LEU A 31 0.06 -73.82 -6.74
CA LEU A 31 0.59 -73.84 -5.38
C LEU A 31 0.85 -75.27 -4.87
N ASN A 32 1.87 -75.43 -4.03
CA ASN A 32 2.21 -76.72 -3.43
C ASN A 32 1.06 -77.23 -2.52
N PRO A 33 0.51 -78.45 -2.75
CA PRO A 33 -0.62 -78.99 -2.00
C PRO A 33 -0.41 -79.05 -0.48
N ASP A 34 0.80 -79.39 -0.02
CA ASP A 34 1.09 -79.56 1.40
C ASP A 34 1.06 -78.21 2.12
N TRP A 35 1.55 -77.16 1.47
CA TRP A 35 1.49 -75.80 2.00
C TRP A 35 0.06 -75.25 1.99
N VAL A 36 -0.70 -75.56 0.94
CA VAL A 36 -2.11 -75.16 0.83
C VAL A 36 -2.94 -75.79 1.94
N ALA A 37 -2.72 -77.07 2.25
CA ALA A 37 -3.47 -77.80 3.29
C ALA A 37 -3.35 -77.16 4.69
N VAL A 38 -2.19 -76.59 5.03
CA VAL A 38 -1.94 -76.04 6.37
C VAL A 38 -2.30 -74.55 6.48
N ASN A 39 -2.40 -73.84 5.35
CA ASN A 39 -2.59 -72.39 5.32
C ASN A 39 -3.97 -71.94 4.82
N CYS A 40 -4.73 -72.82 4.15
CA CYS A 40 -5.99 -72.48 3.50
C CYS A 40 -7.12 -73.41 3.94
N LYS A 41 -8.29 -72.86 4.24
CA LYS A 41 -9.51 -73.61 4.61
C LYS A 41 -10.72 -73.13 3.82
N SER A 42 -11.52 -74.04 3.28
CA SER A 42 -12.85 -73.71 2.76
C SER A 42 -13.80 -73.48 3.92
N VAL A 43 -14.42 -72.31 3.97
CA VAL A 43 -15.40 -71.97 4.99
C VAL A 43 -16.70 -71.52 4.33
N ASP A 44 -17.82 -71.86 4.97
CA ASP A 44 -19.12 -71.34 4.56
C ASP A 44 -19.26 -69.86 4.95
N ALA A 45 -20.24 -69.17 4.37
CA ALA A 45 -20.49 -67.76 4.66
C ALA A 45 -20.75 -67.47 6.15
N LYS A 46 -21.28 -68.44 6.92
CA LYS A 46 -21.58 -68.27 8.34
C LYS A 46 -20.29 -68.28 9.16
N THR A 47 -19.45 -69.29 9.00
CA THR A 47 -18.13 -69.39 9.63
C THR A 47 -17.24 -68.22 9.20
N ALA A 48 -17.28 -67.82 7.93
CA ALA A 48 -16.56 -66.63 7.47
C ALA A 48 -17.04 -65.34 8.19
N SER A 49 -18.34 -65.21 8.44
CA SER A 49 -18.90 -64.05 9.17
C SER A 49 -18.43 -64.00 10.63
N GLU A 50 -18.32 -65.17 11.28
CA GLU A 50 -17.83 -65.30 12.65
C GLU A 50 -16.35 -64.87 12.74
N HIS A 51 -15.50 -65.32 11.81
CA HIS A 51 -14.09 -64.91 11.75
C HIS A 51 -13.92 -63.41 11.42
N LEU A 52 -14.69 -62.88 10.46
CA LEU A 52 -14.56 -61.49 10.03
C LEU A 52 -15.11 -60.48 11.03
N GLY A 53 -16.05 -60.86 11.91
CA GLY A 53 -16.78 -59.94 12.78
C GLY A 53 -17.81 -59.05 12.04
N TYR A 54 -18.09 -59.38 10.77
CA TYR A 54 -19.16 -58.80 9.95
C TYR A 54 -19.65 -59.81 8.91
N LYS A 55 -20.85 -59.61 8.38
CA LYS A 55 -21.53 -60.56 7.49
C LYS A 55 -20.74 -60.79 6.19
N ALA A 56 -20.38 -62.03 5.92
CA ALA A 56 -19.94 -62.52 4.62
C ALA A 56 -21.15 -62.88 3.75
N HIS A 57 -21.05 -62.61 2.44
CA HIS A 57 -22.16 -62.79 1.49
C HIS A 57 -22.05 -64.06 0.65
N SER A 58 -20.90 -64.74 0.70
CA SER A 58 -20.65 -66.00 -0.01
C SER A 58 -19.71 -66.87 0.81
N ASP A 59 -19.65 -68.14 0.46
CA ASP A 59 -18.58 -69.05 0.88
C ASP A 59 -17.23 -68.57 0.33
N GLY A 60 -16.13 -69.16 0.79
CA GLY A 60 -14.82 -68.81 0.27
C GLY A 60 -13.66 -69.54 0.95
N ILE A 61 -12.48 -68.94 0.82
CA ILE A 61 -11.21 -69.48 1.33
C ILE A 61 -10.73 -68.58 2.47
N LEU A 62 -10.64 -69.13 3.67
CA LEU A 62 -9.96 -68.51 4.80
C LEU A 62 -8.46 -68.80 4.73
N LEU A 63 -7.64 -67.76 4.89
CA LEU A 63 -6.20 -67.78 4.86
C LEU A 63 -5.66 -67.46 6.26
N SER A 64 -4.99 -68.42 6.87
CA SER A 64 -4.55 -68.33 8.26
C SER A 64 -3.09 -68.76 8.40
N GLY A 65 -2.22 -67.78 8.63
CA GLY A 65 -0.78 -67.99 8.81
C GLY A 65 -0.34 -68.26 10.26
N HIS A 66 0.96 -68.28 10.49
CA HIS A 66 1.62 -68.25 11.79
C HIS A 66 1.57 -66.80 12.30
N GLY A 67 0.51 -66.45 13.02
CA GLY A 67 0.22 -65.08 13.46
C GLY A 67 -1.27 -64.89 13.70
N TYR A 68 -1.67 -63.69 14.15
CA TYR A 68 -3.08 -63.37 14.40
C TYR A 68 -3.81 -62.80 13.17
N GLN A 69 -3.07 -62.30 12.18
CA GLN A 69 -3.67 -61.76 10.97
C GLN A 69 -4.21 -62.88 10.07
N GLU A 70 -5.51 -62.79 9.76
CA GLU A 70 -6.19 -63.66 8.79
C GLU A 70 -6.73 -62.83 7.61
N GLN A 71 -6.92 -63.50 6.47
CA GLN A 71 -7.60 -62.94 5.29
C GLN A 71 -8.62 -63.92 4.74
N PHE A 72 -9.83 -63.45 4.47
CA PHE A 72 -10.87 -64.20 3.79
C PHE A 72 -10.96 -63.78 2.33
N ARG A 73 -10.93 -64.76 1.43
CA ARG A 73 -11.18 -64.57 0.00
C ARG A 73 -12.56 -65.14 -0.35
N PRO A 74 -13.57 -64.29 -0.59
CA PRO A 74 -14.88 -64.77 -0.96
C PRO A 74 -14.90 -65.34 -2.38
N ASP A 75 -15.75 -66.33 -2.60
CA ASP A 75 -16.11 -66.83 -3.93
C ASP A 75 -16.72 -65.73 -4.80
N GLU A 76 -17.58 -64.90 -4.19
CA GLU A 76 -18.22 -63.76 -4.85
C GLU A 76 -17.88 -62.47 -4.09
N PRO A 77 -16.90 -61.67 -4.58
CA PRO A 77 -16.56 -60.39 -3.98
C PRO A 77 -17.76 -59.43 -3.96
N TRP A 78 -18.09 -58.87 -2.80
CA TRP A 78 -19.16 -57.87 -2.65
C TRP A 78 -18.63 -56.45 -2.49
N ALA A 79 -19.47 -55.43 -2.67
CA ALA A 79 -19.07 -54.03 -2.50
C ALA A 79 -18.92 -53.63 -1.02
N SER A 80 -17.90 -52.83 -0.70
CA SER A 80 -17.78 -52.08 0.56
C SER A 80 -18.63 -50.81 0.51
N GLN A 81 -18.70 -50.07 1.64
CA GLN A 81 -19.41 -48.79 1.73
C GLN A 81 -18.92 -47.75 0.69
N ASP A 82 -17.69 -47.90 0.20
CA ASP A 82 -17.07 -47.03 -0.81
C ASP A 82 -17.36 -47.49 -2.26
N GLY A 83 -18.26 -48.46 -2.46
CA GLY A 83 -18.66 -48.96 -3.77
C GLY A 83 -17.66 -49.88 -4.47
N LYS A 84 -16.47 -50.11 -3.90
CA LYS A 84 -15.46 -51.05 -4.43
C LYS A 84 -15.76 -52.47 -3.95
N ALA A 85 -15.48 -53.48 -4.77
CA ALA A 85 -15.57 -54.88 -4.37
C ALA A 85 -14.18 -55.52 -4.16
N PRO A 86 -13.56 -55.40 -2.95
CA PRO A 86 -12.21 -55.90 -2.74
C PRO A 86 -12.14 -57.42 -2.89
N LYS A 87 -11.04 -57.91 -3.46
CA LYS A 87 -10.76 -59.33 -3.69
C LYS A 87 -10.56 -60.13 -2.40
N TYR A 88 -10.12 -59.47 -1.33
CA TYR A 88 -9.86 -60.06 -0.01
C TYR A 88 -10.56 -59.24 1.08
N ARG A 89 -10.81 -59.86 2.24
CA ARG A 89 -11.44 -59.28 3.42
C ARG A 89 -10.61 -59.61 4.66
N SER A 90 -10.44 -58.63 5.53
CA SER A 90 -9.79 -58.82 6.83
C SER A 90 -10.80 -58.61 7.94
N CYS A 91 -10.52 -59.16 9.13
CA CYS A 91 -11.40 -59.07 10.29
C CYS A 91 -11.63 -57.60 10.71
N LYS A 92 -12.76 -57.35 11.38
CA LYS A 92 -13.15 -56.02 11.85
C LYS A 92 -12.13 -55.51 12.87
N ASP A 93 -11.50 -54.36 12.57
CA ASP A 93 -10.47 -53.71 13.38
C ASP A 93 -10.92 -53.52 14.85
N VAL A 94 -10.43 -54.39 15.75
CA VAL A 94 -10.37 -54.09 17.19
C VAL A 94 -8.93 -53.74 17.59
N ASP A 95 -7.92 -54.38 16.98
CA ASP A 95 -6.49 -54.23 17.33
C ASP A 95 -5.56 -53.79 16.15
N GLY A 96 -6.11 -53.53 14.96
CA GLY A 96 -5.34 -53.16 13.75
C GLY A 96 -4.92 -54.36 12.87
N TYR A 97 -4.23 -54.07 11.75
CA TYR A 97 -3.72 -55.09 10.81
C TYR A 97 -2.22 -55.38 11.02
N ASP A 98 -1.78 -56.58 10.64
CA ASP A 98 -0.37 -57.00 10.66
C ASP A 98 0.02 -57.78 9.39
N ALA A 99 1.28 -58.19 9.30
CA ALA A 99 1.78 -59.09 8.28
C ALA A 99 1.40 -60.55 8.57
N MET A 100 1.29 -61.35 7.51
CA MET A 100 0.95 -62.78 7.55
C MET A 100 2.17 -63.63 7.23
N LEU A 101 2.38 -64.69 8.01
CA LEU A 101 3.49 -65.64 7.85
C LEU A 101 2.97 -67.02 7.42
N PRO A 102 3.37 -67.59 6.29
CA PRO A 102 2.93 -68.93 5.88
C PRO A 102 3.42 -70.04 6.84
N LYS A 103 2.52 -70.91 7.32
CA LYS A 103 2.87 -72.09 8.12
C LYS A 103 3.60 -73.13 7.26
N HIS A 104 4.73 -73.62 7.76
CA HIS A 104 5.45 -74.73 7.11
C HIS A 104 4.77 -76.07 7.45
N PRO A 105 4.58 -76.99 6.48
CA PRO A 105 3.96 -78.30 6.71
C PRO A 105 4.66 -79.16 7.77
N ASP A 106 5.98 -79.30 7.65
CA ASP A 106 6.78 -80.13 8.59
C ASP A 106 7.35 -79.34 9.79
N LYS A 107 7.82 -78.09 9.58
CA LYS A 107 8.51 -77.27 10.58
C LYS A 107 7.53 -76.34 11.32
N LYS A 108 6.80 -76.87 12.30
CA LYS A 108 5.77 -76.10 13.05
C LYS A 108 6.28 -74.84 13.77
N ARG A 109 7.58 -74.77 14.10
CA ARG A 109 8.23 -73.64 14.80
C ARG A 109 9.13 -72.78 13.93
N LEU A 110 9.01 -72.86 12.59
CA LEU A 110 9.86 -72.12 11.65
C LEU A 110 9.99 -70.63 11.98
N TRP A 111 8.88 -69.95 12.30
CA TRP A 111 8.88 -68.51 12.59
C TRP A 111 9.18 -68.16 14.06
N ASP A 112 9.24 -69.16 14.94
CA ASP A 112 9.54 -68.97 16.37
C ASP A 112 11.03 -69.16 16.68
N ASP A 113 11.69 -70.07 15.96
CA ASP A 113 13.12 -70.33 16.08
C ASP A 113 13.92 -69.44 15.12
N LEU A 114 14.40 -68.30 15.64
CA LEU A 114 15.09 -67.29 14.83
C LEU A 114 16.43 -67.77 14.29
N GLU A 115 17.14 -68.68 14.97
CA GLU A 115 18.44 -69.17 14.49
C GLU A 115 18.24 -70.18 13.36
N ALA A 116 17.31 -71.12 13.52
CA ALA A 116 16.95 -72.03 12.44
C ALA A 116 16.37 -71.30 11.21
N LEU A 117 15.65 -70.19 11.42
CA LEU A 117 15.13 -69.36 10.35
C LEU A 117 16.24 -68.67 9.55
N LYS A 118 17.33 -68.23 10.20
CA LYS A 118 18.47 -67.59 9.51
C LYS A 118 19.15 -68.55 8.53
N ASP A 119 19.26 -69.83 8.88
CA ASP A 119 19.85 -70.86 8.01
C ASP A 119 18.99 -71.11 6.75
N GLU A 120 17.68 -70.87 6.81
CA GLU A 120 16.74 -71.03 5.69
C GLU A 120 16.55 -69.75 4.87
N CYS A 121 16.98 -68.60 5.38
CA CYS A 121 16.83 -67.32 4.68
C CYS A 121 17.74 -67.25 3.45
N TYR A 122 17.31 -66.46 2.46
CA TYR A 122 18.15 -66.15 1.32
C TYR A 122 19.30 -65.23 1.76
N GLN A 123 20.54 -65.64 1.52
CA GLN A 123 21.73 -64.92 1.98
C GLN A 123 22.21 -63.93 0.90
N ILE A 124 22.25 -62.63 1.23
CA ILE A 124 22.87 -61.60 0.39
C ILE A 124 24.03 -60.99 1.19
N ASP A 125 25.25 -61.06 0.67
CA ASP A 125 26.47 -60.58 1.34
C ASP A 125 26.59 -61.04 2.81
N GLY A 126 26.26 -62.31 3.06
CA GLY A 126 26.30 -62.94 4.38
C GLY A 126 25.19 -62.53 5.35
N HIS A 127 24.20 -61.74 4.91
CA HIS A 127 23.04 -61.37 5.70
C HIS A 127 21.80 -62.23 5.38
N PRO A 128 21.16 -62.86 6.38
CA PRO A 128 19.92 -63.61 6.19
C PRO A 128 18.77 -62.65 5.87
N CYS A 129 18.21 -62.77 4.67
CA CYS A 129 17.15 -61.89 4.17
C CYS A 129 15.80 -62.62 4.02
N LEU A 130 14.75 -61.98 4.51
CA LEU A 130 13.35 -62.39 4.34
C LEU A 130 12.73 -61.67 3.15
N VAL A 131 11.95 -62.38 2.34
CA VAL A 131 11.24 -61.74 1.21
C VAL A 131 9.93 -61.15 1.71
N LEU A 132 9.60 -59.94 1.29
CA LEU A 132 8.36 -59.24 1.59
C LEU A 132 7.55 -59.03 0.32
N THR A 133 6.34 -59.58 0.27
CA THR A 133 5.44 -59.48 -0.89
C THR A 133 4.02 -59.07 -0.49
N GLU A 134 3.23 -58.65 -1.48
CA GLU A 134 1.81 -58.31 -1.28
C GLU A 134 0.93 -59.53 -1.61
N GLY A 135 0.14 -59.98 -0.63
CA GLY A 135 -0.80 -61.08 -0.79
C GLY A 135 -0.24 -62.45 -0.41
N PHE A 136 -1.05 -63.19 0.33
CA PHE A 136 -0.61 -64.38 1.05
C PHE A 136 -0.28 -65.58 0.15
N PHE A 137 -0.96 -65.73 -0.99
CA PHE A 137 -0.66 -66.81 -1.94
C PHE A 137 0.74 -66.69 -2.56
N LYS A 138 1.24 -65.47 -2.77
CA LYS A 138 2.60 -65.24 -3.27
C LYS A 138 3.64 -65.67 -2.24
N ALA A 139 3.37 -65.35 -0.96
CA ALA A 139 4.21 -65.78 0.13
C ALA A 139 4.23 -67.32 0.29
N ILE A 140 3.09 -68.00 0.10
CA ILE A 140 3.03 -69.47 0.08
C ILE A 140 3.83 -70.04 -1.10
N ALA A 141 3.66 -69.49 -2.30
CA ALA A 141 4.36 -69.95 -3.49
C ALA A 141 5.89 -69.93 -3.28
N LEU A 142 6.41 -68.80 -2.81
CA LEU A 142 7.85 -68.63 -2.62
C LEU A 142 8.39 -69.42 -1.41
N SER A 143 7.64 -69.46 -0.30
CA SER A 143 8.01 -70.26 0.88
C SER A 143 8.06 -71.77 0.61
N SER A 144 7.24 -72.25 -0.33
CA SER A 144 7.25 -73.67 -0.73
C SER A 144 8.54 -74.12 -1.43
N HIS A 145 9.35 -73.16 -1.89
CA HIS A 145 10.67 -73.38 -2.46
C HIS A 145 11.82 -73.03 -1.50
N SER A 146 11.56 -73.12 -0.19
CA SER A 146 12.55 -72.87 0.87
C SER A 146 13.10 -71.44 0.90
N ILE A 147 12.27 -70.45 0.54
CA ILE A 147 12.57 -69.03 0.76
C ILE A 147 11.51 -68.43 1.68
N PRO A 148 11.78 -68.27 2.99
CA PRO A 148 10.82 -67.73 3.94
C PRO A 148 10.31 -66.34 3.51
N THR A 149 9.01 -66.23 3.27
CA THR A 149 8.39 -65.03 2.70
C THR A 149 7.26 -64.52 3.57
N ILE A 150 7.29 -63.23 3.88
CA ILE A 150 6.28 -62.49 4.64
C ILE A 150 5.30 -61.84 3.66
N SER A 151 4.00 -61.94 3.97
CA SER A 151 2.94 -61.29 3.19
C SER A 151 2.37 -60.08 3.92
N ILE A 152 2.26 -58.95 3.24
CA ILE A 152 1.45 -57.81 3.68
C ILE A 152 0.16 -57.72 2.86
N SER A 153 -0.90 -57.20 3.49
CA SER A 153 -2.25 -57.12 2.89
C SER A 153 -2.35 -56.14 1.71
N GLY A 154 -1.41 -55.20 1.64
CA GLY A 154 -1.22 -54.24 0.55
C GLY A 154 0.07 -53.46 0.78
N VAL A 155 0.55 -52.76 -0.24
CA VAL A 155 1.88 -52.11 -0.23
C VAL A 155 2.08 -51.08 0.89
N GLU A 156 1.01 -50.42 1.35
CA GLU A 156 1.06 -49.48 2.48
C GLU A 156 0.81 -50.12 3.84
N MET A 157 0.47 -51.43 3.86
CA MET A 157 0.01 -52.15 5.06
C MET A 157 1.17 -52.87 5.78
N GLY A 158 2.42 -52.55 5.44
CA GLY A 158 3.59 -52.88 6.26
C GLY A 158 3.86 -51.85 7.38
N LEU A 159 3.10 -50.74 7.40
CA LEU A 159 3.18 -49.71 8.41
C LEU A 159 1.86 -49.61 9.19
N THR A 160 1.89 -49.18 10.45
CA THR A 160 0.70 -49.00 11.29
C THR A 160 -0.36 -48.10 10.64
N SER A 161 -1.63 -48.32 11.00
CA SER A 161 -2.74 -47.55 10.42
C SER A 161 -2.69 -46.07 10.83
N ALA A 162 -3.18 -45.18 9.97
CA ALA A 162 -3.24 -43.74 10.26
C ALA A 162 -4.09 -43.41 11.52
N LYS A 163 -5.04 -44.29 11.89
CA LYS A 163 -5.85 -44.14 13.11
C LYS A 163 -5.06 -44.44 14.39
N LEU A 164 -4.05 -45.31 14.29
CA LEU A 164 -3.18 -45.71 15.41
C LEU A 164 -1.93 -44.84 15.54
N ASP A 165 -1.76 -43.82 14.68
CA ASP A 165 -0.68 -42.84 14.78
C ASP A 165 -1.14 -41.41 14.44
N PRO A 166 -1.69 -40.67 15.43
CA PRO A 166 -2.12 -39.28 15.25
C PRO A 166 -0.97 -38.29 15.07
N GLN A 167 0.30 -38.70 15.26
CA GLN A 167 1.48 -37.85 15.07
C GLN A 167 2.02 -37.92 13.64
N GLY A 168 1.46 -38.78 12.78
CA GLY A 168 1.77 -38.87 11.35
C GLY A 168 3.13 -39.49 11.02
N LYS A 169 3.71 -40.30 11.91
CA LYS A 169 5.06 -40.88 11.75
C LYS A 169 5.09 -42.30 11.17
N ARG A 170 3.95 -43.03 11.17
CA ARG A 170 3.68 -44.43 10.78
C ARG A 170 4.86 -45.39 11.03
N TYR A 171 4.74 -46.25 12.05
CA TYR A 171 5.75 -47.24 12.44
C TYR A 171 5.55 -48.57 11.70
N LEU A 172 6.51 -49.51 11.79
CA LEU A 172 6.34 -50.87 11.27
C LEU A 172 5.22 -51.62 12.00
N VAL A 173 4.56 -52.54 11.30
CA VAL A 173 3.65 -53.52 11.94
C VAL A 173 4.45 -54.52 12.79
N SER A 174 3.81 -55.11 13.80
CA SER A 174 4.51 -55.80 14.89
C SER A 174 5.37 -56.98 14.43
N VAL A 175 4.90 -57.72 13.41
CA VAL A 175 5.65 -58.83 12.82
C VAL A 175 6.92 -58.35 12.13
N LEU A 176 6.84 -57.26 11.34
CA LEU A 176 8.02 -56.71 10.66
C LEU A 176 9.02 -56.11 11.65
N GLU A 177 8.53 -55.42 12.68
CA GLU A 177 9.37 -54.90 13.76
C GLU A 177 10.11 -56.02 14.51
N ARG A 178 9.43 -57.15 14.80
CA ARG A 178 10.04 -58.32 15.47
C ARG A 178 11.25 -58.84 14.69
N PHE A 179 11.12 -59.03 13.37
CA PHE A 179 12.21 -59.56 12.55
C PHE A 179 13.31 -58.52 12.27
N ALA A 180 12.95 -57.23 12.11
CA ALA A 180 13.93 -56.17 11.97
C ALA A 180 14.81 -56.04 13.24
N ARG A 181 14.20 -56.13 14.44
CA ARG A 181 14.94 -56.14 15.71
C ARG A 181 15.82 -57.37 15.91
N ALA A 182 15.45 -58.50 15.30
CA ALA A 182 16.24 -59.73 15.32
C ALA A 182 17.40 -59.72 14.30
N GLY A 183 17.55 -58.66 13.49
CA GLY A 183 18.67 -58.46 12.58
C GLY A 183 18.50 -59.08 11.19
N PHE A 184 17.28 -59.45 10.79
CA PHE A 184 17.02 -59.96 9.44
C PHE A 184 17.03 -58.83 8.40
N GLY A 185 17.65 -59.08 7.25
CA GLY A 185 17.50 -58.23 6.06
C GLY A 185 16.15 -58.44 5.39
N PHE A 186 15.75 -57.53 4.50
CA PHE A 186 14.47 -57.62 3.78
C PHE A 186 14.64 -57.42 2.28
N ILE A 187 13.98 -58.27 1.48
CA ILE A 187 13.90 -58.14 0.02
C ILE A 187 12.46 -57.83 -0.37
N ILE A 188 12.17 -56.62 -0.83
CA ILE A 188 10.82 -56.22 -1.22
C ILE A 188 10.55 -56.63 -2.68
N GLY A 189 9.53 -57.47 -2.87
CA GLY A 189 9.04 -57.93 -4.17
C GLY A 189 7.52 -57.79 -4.30
N PHE A 190 7.07 -56.62 -4.74
CA PHE A 190 5.67 -56.38 -5.11
C PHE A 190 5.41 -56.72 -6.59
N ASP A 191 4.17 -56.64 -7.05
CA ASP A 191 3.80 -56.98 -8.43
C ASP A 191 4.61 -56.20 -9.47
N ALA A 192 4.80 -56.77 -10.66
CA ALA A 192 5.57 -56.13 -11.73
C ALA A 192 5.03 -54.74 -12.11
N ASP A 193 3.71 -54.55 -12.02
CA ASP A 193 3.03 -53.29 -12.34
C ASP A 193 3.21 -52.22 -11.24
N CYS A 194 3.67 -52.60 -10.05
CA CYS A 194 3.90 -51.69 -8.93
C CYS A 194 5.06 -50.73 -9.18
N ALA A 195 6.07 -51.14 -9.95
CA ALA A 195 7.20 -50.28 -10.33
C ALA A 195 6.81 -49.10 -11.25
N ARG A 196 5.55 -49.04 -11.72
CA ARG A 196 5.02 -47.96 -12.57
C ARG A 196 4.04 -47.04 -11.85
N LYS A 197 3.60 -47.41 -10.62
CA LYS A 197 2.58 -46.68 -9.87
C LYS A 197 3.24 -45.83 -8.78
N LYS A 198 3.16 -44.50 -8.91
CA LYS A 198 3.74 -43.55 -7.95
C LYS A 198 3.36 -43.85 -6.49
N GLY A 199 2.07 -44.10 -6.22
CA GLY A 199 1.61 -44.40 -4.86
C GLY A 199 2.28 -45.64 -4.26
N VAL A 200 2.61 -46.63 -5.10
CA VAL A 200 3.29 -47.85 -4.66
C VAL A 200 4.79 -47.60 -4.44
N ILE A 201 5.43 -46.84 -5.33
CA ILE A 201 6.84 -46.44 -5.17
C ILE A 201 7.03 -45.64 -3.87
N ASP A 202 6.16 -44.66 -3.63
CA ASP A 202 6.19 -43.85 -2.39
C ASP A 202 5.96 -44.72 -1.15
N ALA A 203 5.03 -45.70 -1.22
CA ALA A 203 4.76 -46.64 -0.13
C ALA A 203 5.96 -47.55 0.15
N GLN A 204 6.58 -48.10 -0.89
CA GLN A 204 7.76 -48.95 -0.80
C GLN A 204 8.95 -48.19 -0.21
N ILE A 205 9.19 -46.95 -0.63
CA ILE A 205 10.25 -46.09 -0.09
C ILE A 205 10.05 -45.81 1.41
N LYS A 206 8.81 -45.49 1.82
CA LYS A 206 8.48 -45.26 3.23
C LYS A 206 8.71 -46.51 4.08
N LEU A 207 8.26 -47.67 3.58
CA LEU A 207 8.44 -48.95 4.27
C LEU A 207 9.93 -49.31 4.40
N ALA A 208 10.69 -49.19 3.30
CA ALA A 208 12.11 -49.47 3.31
C ALA A 208 12.89 -48.51 4.21
N HIS A 209 12.52 -47.23 4.25
CA HIS A 209 13.10 -46.27 5.19
C HIS A 209 12.87 -46.70 6.64
N GLN A 210 11.63 -47.08 7.00
CA GLN A 210 11.32 -47.56 8.36
C GLN A 210 12.08 -48.83 8.73
N LEU A 211 12.26 -49.77 7.80
CA LEU A 211 13.10 -50.96 8.01
C LEU A 211 14.58 -50.57 8.19
N SER A 212 15.11 -49.65 7.38
CA SER A 212 16.51 -49.22 7.46
C SER A 212 16.88 -48.54 8.78
N LEU A 213 15.91 -47.93 9.50
CA LEU A 213 16.13 -47.33 10.82
C LEU A 213 16.55 -48.36 11.88
N PHE A 214 16.30 -49.66 11.67
CA PHE A 214 16.76 -50.74 12.54
C PHE A 214 18.19 -51.21 12.22
N GLY A 215 18.86 -50.59 11.24
CA GLY A 215 20.22 -50.95 10.84
C GLY A 215 20.31 -52.26 10.04
N VAL A 216 19.18 -52.74 9.49
CA VAL A 216 19.13 -53.95 8.65
C VAL A 216 19.19 -53.61 7.17
N PRO A 217 19.81 -54.45 6.32
CA PRO A 217 19.86 -54.19 4.88
C PRO A 217 18.49 -54.41 4.22
N VAL A 218 18.13 -53.51 3.31
CA VAL A 218 16.87 -53.58 2.56
C VAL A 218 17.16 -53.54 1.06
N TYR A 219 16.66 -54.56 0.36
CA TYR A 219 16.80 -54.74 -1.07
C TYR A 219 15.43 -54.66 -1.75
N SER A 220 15.41 -54.42 -3.06
CA SER A 220 14.22 -54.55 -3.86
C SER A 220 14.45 -55.32 -5.14
N ILE A 221 13.47 -56.17 -5.46
CA ILE A 221 13.31 -56.84 -6.75
C ILE A 221 12.10 -56.32 -7.53
N THR A 222 11.33 -55.38 -6.97
CA THR A 222 10.14 -54.82 -7.60
C THR A 222 10.51 -54.14 -8.93
N GLY A 223 9.94 -54.61 -10.04
CA GLY A 223 10.20 -54.05 -11.38
C GLY A 223 11.37 -54.68 -12.15
N LEU A 224 11.99 -55.74 -11.63
CA LEU A 224 13.03 -56.49 -12.35
C LEU A 224 12.50 -57.47 -13.41
N TRP A 225 11.18 -57.66 -13.47
CA TRP A 225 10.49 -58.46 -14.49
C TRP A 225 9.26 -57.73 -15.04
N ASN A 226 8.78 -58.18 -16.19
CA ASN A 226 7.64 -57.56 -16.88
C ASN A 226 6.33 -58.29 -16.62
N GLU A 227 5.20 -57.58 -16.73
CA GLU A 227 3.84 -58.17 -16.61
C GLU A 227 3.60 -59.33 -17.59
N ALA A 228 4.27 -59.33 -18.75
CA ALA A 228 4.19 -60.40 -19.74
C ALA A 228 4.84 -61.72 -19.28
N GLU A 229 5.77 -61.64 -18.32
CA GLU A 229 6.46 -62.80 -17.72
C GLU A 229 5.73 -63.32 -16.47
N GLY A 230 4.67 -62.63 -16.05
CA GLY A 230 3.90 -62.91 -14.84
C GLY A 230 3.61 -61.62 -14.06
N LYS A 231 2.35 -61.38 -13.70
CA LYS A 231 1.97 -60.15 -12.97
C LYS A 231 2.49 -60.17 -11.53
N GLY A 232 2.19 -61.26 -10.81
CA GLY A 232 2.74 -61.52 -9.48
C GLY A 232 3.91 -62.48 -9.49
N ILE A 233 4.59 -62.58 -8.34
CA ILE A 233 5.69 -63.55 -8.13
C ILE A 233 5.18 -65.00 -8.31
N ASP A 234 3.97 -65.30 -7.86
CA ASP A 234 3.33 -66.61 -8.04
C ASP A 234 3.11 -66.93 -9.52
N ASP A 235 2.61 -65.96 -10.30
CA ASP A 235 2.42 -66.12 -11.75
C ASP A 235 3.76 -66.34 -12.47
N TYR A 236 4.81 -65.60 -12.08
CA TYR A 236 6.14 -65.73 -12.69
C TYR A 236 6.74 -67.12 -12.46
N ILE A 237 6.69 -67.61 -11.21
CA ILE A 237 7.20 -68.94 -10.86
C ILE A 237 6.44 -70.03 -11.62
N GLN A 238 5.13 -69.86 -11.79
CA GLN A 238 4.30 -70.80 -12.54
C GLN A 238 4.64 -70.84 -14.04
N MET A 239 4.97 -69.69 -14.65
CA MET A 239 5.28 -69.60 -16.09
C MET A 239 6.73 -69.96 -16.42
N ASN A 240 7.69 -69.55 -15.59
CA ASN A 240 9.12 -69.56 -15.90
C ASN A 240 9.97 -70.47 -15.01
N SER A 241 9.39 -71.17 -14.03
CA SER A 241 10.04 -71.97 -12.96
C SER A 241 10.71 -71.15 -11.85
N PHE A 242 10.90 -71.79 -10.69
CA PHE A 242 11.53 -71.17 -9.52
C PHE A 242 13.04 -70.94 -9.71
N GLU A 243 13.74 -71.84 -10.40
CA GLU A 243 15.17 -71.72 -10.67
C GLU A 243 15.47 -70.43 -11.46
N GLN A 244 14.62 -70.11 -12.44
CA GLN A 244 14.76 -68.85 -13.18
C GLN A 244 14.46 -67.62 -12.32
N PHE A 245 13.46 -67.68 -11.43
CA PHE A 245 13.18 -66.60 -10.49
C PHE A 245 14.38 -66.34 -9.55
N ARG A 246 14.96 -67.41 -9.00
CA ARG A 246 16.14 -67.32 -8.13
C ARG A 246 17.34 -66.73 -8.87
N ASP A 247 17.66 -67.25 -10.04
CA ASP A 247 18.91 -66.91 -10.74
C ASP A 247 18.83 -65.59 -11.53
N LYS A 248 17.64 -65.19 -12.00
CA LYS A 248 17.47 -63.96 -12.79
C LYS A 248 16.94 -62.76 -12.00
N ILE A 249 16.13 -62.99 -10.96
CA ILE A 249 15.47 -61.92 -10.19
C ILE A 249 16.11 -61.78 -8.82
N LEU A 250 16.10 -62.81 -7.98
CA LEU A 250 16.66 -62.72 -6.62
C LEU A 250 18.17 -62.46 -6.61
N ALA A 251 18.93 -63.09 -7.50
CA ALA A 251 20.36 -62.85 -7.64
C ALA A 251 20.71 -61.42 -8.12
N LYS A 252 19.73 -60.69 -8.67
CA LYS A 252 19.86 -59.30 -9.11
C LYS A 252 19.14 -58.32 -8.17
N ALA A 253 18.84 -58.73 -6.93
CA ALA A 253 18.25 -57.84 -5.94
C ALA A 253 19.16 -56.63 -5.74
N GLU A 254 18.60 -55.43 -5.88
CA GLU A 254 19.33 -54.17 -5.80
C GLU A 254 19.13 -53.55 -4.43
N THR A 255 20.12 -52.81 -3.92
CA THR A 255 19.92 -52.07 -2.66
C THR A 255 18.81 -51.04 -2.84
N ILE A 256 18.10 -50.70 -1.76
CA ILE A 256 17.00 -49.74 -1.88
C ILE A 256 17.50 -48.36 -2.38
N GLU A 257 18.74 -47.98 -2.11
CA GLU A 257 19.36 -46.75 -2.63
C GLU A 257 19.51 -46.81 -4.15
N GLN A 258 20.07 -47.89 -4.69
CA GLN A 258 20.22 -48.08 -6.14
C GLN A 258 18.87 -48.15 -6.84
N TRP A 259 17.90 -48.83 -6.23
CA TRP A 259 16.54 -48.92 -6.73
C TRP A 259 15.84 -47.55 -6.73
N LYS A 260 16.01 -46.76 -5.66
CA LYS A 260 15.49 -45.38 -5.57
C LYS A 260 16.05 -44.52 -6.69
N GLU A 261 17.36 -44.54 -6.95
CA GLU A 261 17.98 -43.75 -8.01
C GLU A 261 17.37 -44.07 -9.39
N LYS A 262 17.23 -45.36 -9.74
CA LYS A 262 16.68 -45.77 -11.06
C LYS A 262 15.21 -45.39 -11.26
N HIS A 263 14.39 -45.56 -10.22
CA HIS A 263 12.95 -45.37 -10.32
C HIS A 263 12.50 -43.93 -10.02
N LEU A 264 13.29 -43.14 -9.28
CA LEU A 264 13.02 -41.73 -9.02
C LEU A 264 13.43 -40.84 -10.20
N ASP A 265 14.59 -41.10 -10.83
CA ASP A 265 15.03 -40.39 -12.06
C ASP A 265 14.05 -40.59 -13.23
N SER A 266 13.52 -41.80 -13.37
CA SER A 266 12.50 -42.14 -14.38
C SER A 266 11.19 -41.35 -14.16
N LEU A 267 10.79 -41.17 -12.90
CA LEU A 267 9.60 -40.41 -12.51
C LEU A 267 9.80 -38.91 -12.69
N GLU A 268 10.99 -38.40 -12.37
CA GLU A 268 11.35 -36.99 -12.59
C GLU A 268 11.46 -36.68 -14.08
N ARG A 269 11.96 -37.60 -14.92
CA ARG A 269 11.98 -37.47 -16.40
C ARG A 269 10.59 -37.54 -17.04
N GLN A 270 9.67 -38.32 -16.47
CA GLN A 270 8.26 -38.33 -16.92
C GLN A 270 7.47 -37.12 -16.42
N LEU A 271 7.75 -36.63 -15.20
CA LEU A 271 7.15 -35.40 -14.65
C LEU A 271 7.71 -34.12 -15.28
N SER A 272 8.90 -34.17 -15.88
CA SER A 272 9.51 -33.03 -16.57
C SER A 272 9.10 -32.93 -18.05
N GLN A 273 8.49 -33.96 -18.63
CA GLN A 273 7.78 -33.84 -19.91
C GLN A 273 6.43 -33.11 -19.80
N ASP A 274 5.83 -33.06 -18.61
CA ASP A 274 4.81 -32.06 -18.27
C ASP A 274 5.52 -30.88 -17.58
N SER A 275 5.99 -29.93 -18.39
CA SER A 275 6.61 -28.68 -17.91
C SER A 275 5.79 -28.09 -16.75
N LYS A 276 6.25 -28.26 -15.51
CA LYS A 276 5.58 -27.73 -14.32
C LYS A 276 5.42 -26.23 -14.53
N THR A 277 4.19 -25.77 -14.72
CA THR A 277 3.89 -24.34 -14.72
C THR A 277 4.46 -23.78 -13.41
N PRO A 278 5.40 -22.82 -13.47
CA PRO A 278 6.01 -22.26 -12.28
C PRO A 278 4.96 -21.66 -11.34
N THR A 279 5.26 -21.57 -10.05
CA THR A 279 4.28 -21.06 -9.07
C THR A 279 3.99 -19.59 -9.34
N GLN A 280 2.73 -19.17 -9.11
CA GLN A 280 2.28 -17.81 -9.39
C GLN A 280 3.11 -16.77 -8.61
N VAL A 281 3.48 -17.11 -7.37
CA VAL A 281 4.32 -16.26 -6.50
C VAL A 281 5.74 -16.14 -7.04
N SER A 282 6.34 -17.24 -7.52
CA SER A 282 7.69 -17.21 -8.09
C SER A 282 7.76 -16.34 -9.32
N ILE A 283 6.78 -16.49 -10.22
CA ILE A 283 6.72 -15.70 -11.46
C ILE A 283 6.36 -14.25 -11.17
N ALA A 284 5.43 -13.99 -10.26
CA ALA A 284 5.12 -12.63 -9.83
C ALA A 284 6.37 -11.93 -9.28
N ARG A 285 7.20 -12.62 -8.48
CA ARG A 285 8.45 -12.05 -7.97
C ARG A 285 9.44 -11.73 -9.09
N GLU A 286 9.62 -12.63 -10.05
CA GLU A 286 10.50 -12.41 -11.21
C GLU A 286 10.02 -11.21 -12.05
N ILE A 287 8.72 -11.14 -12.33
CA ILE A 287 8.11 -10.00 -13.02
C ILE A 287 8.27 -8.73 -12.18
N ALA A 288 8.10 -8.79 -10.86
CA ALA A 288 8.26 -7.64 -9.98
C ALA A 288 9.70 -7.09 -9.98
N GLU A 289 10.71 -7.96 -10.05
CA GLU A 289 12.12 -7.57 -10.16
C GLU A 289 12.42 -6.90 -11.51
N GLU A 290 11.84 -7.41 -12.60
CA GLU A 290 12.02 -6.84 -13.95
C GLU A 290 11.23 -5.52 -14.15
N TYR A 291 10.10 -5.36 -13.45
CA TYR A 291 9.14 -4.26 -13.64
C TYR A 291 9.03 -3.27 -12.46
N GLU A 292 9.92 -3.32 -11.46
CA GLU A 292 9.90 -2.47 -10.26
C GLU A 292 9.75 -0.95 -10.56
N ASN A 293 10.32 -0.50 -11.68
CA ASN A 293 10.30 0.89 -12.13
C ASN A 293 9.40 1.15 -13.35
N LYS A 294 8.64 0.14 -13.79
CA LYS A 294 7.74 0.21 -14.95
C LYS A 294 6.29 0.00 -14.58
N LEU A 295 6.02 -0.78 -13.53
CA LEU A 295 4.69 -1.10 -13.04
C LEU A 295 4.62 -0.87 -11.53
N ALA A 296 3.55 -0.23 -11.08
CA ALA A 296 3.29 0.01 -9.66
C ALA A 296 1.80 -0.13 -9.37
N PHE A 297 1.46 -0.49 -8.13
CA PHE A 297 0.07 -0.54 -7.66
C PHE A 297 -0.14 0.46 -6.53
N ASN A 298 -0.97 1.48 -6.75
CA ASN A 298 -1.32 2.48 -5.74
C ASN A 298 -2.41 1.93 -4.82
N CYS A 299 -2.05 1.64 -3.57
CA CYS A 299 -2.95 1.05 -2.58
C CYS A 299 -4.08 1.99 -2.14
N GLU A 300 -3.81 3.30 -2.02
CA GLU A 300 -4.80 4.30 -1.60
C GLU A 300 -5.90 4.47 -2.66
N ALA A 301 -5.50 4.56 -3.94
CA ALA A 301 -6.44 4.74 -5.05
C ALA A 301 -7.00 3.40 -5.58
N LYS A 302 -6.37 2.27 -5.26
CA LYS A 302 -6.64 0.92 -5.83
C LYS A 302 -6.60 0.94 -7.36
N ILE A 303 -5.50 1.46 -7.89
CA ILE A 303 -5.27 1.65 -9.33
C ILE A 303 -3.85 1.20 -9.67
N TRP A 304 -3.69 0.52 -10.81
CA TRP A 304 -2.40 0.25 -11.40
C TRP A 304 -1.83 1.48 -12.08
N MET A 305 -0.53 1.66 -11.97
CA MET A 305 0.21 2.75 -12.60
C MET A 305 1.31 2.12 -13.46
N ARG A 306 1.44 2.60 -14.70
CA ARG A 306 2.53 2.19 -15.60
C ARG A 306 3.35 3.40 -16.00
N TYR A 307 4.67 3.26 -15.93
CA TYR A 307 5.60 4.30 -16.32
C TYR A 307 5.71 4.34 -17.84
N GLU A 308 5.73 5.55 -18.40
CA GLU A 308 5.88 5.81 -19.84
C GLU A 308 4.82 5.12 -20.71
N SER A 309 3.60 4.97 -20.19
CA SER A 309 2.50 4.34 -20.93
C SER A 309 1.79 5.27 -21.91
N GLN A 310 1.56 6.52 -21.51
CA GLN A 310 0.90 7.54 -22.33
C GLN A 310 1.88 8.63 -22.77
N ASP A 311 2.62 9.19 -21.82
CA ASP A 311 3.58 10.27 -22.04
C ASP A 311 4.95 9.86 -21.49
N ASN A 312 6.02 10.38 -22.11
CA ASN A 312 7.39 10.13 -21.67
C ASN A 312 7.64 10.68 -20.26
N GLY A 313 8.31 9.90 -19.42
CA GLY A 313 8.72 10.29 -18.07
C GLY A 313 7.66 10.28 -16.97
N VAL A 314 6.43 9.86 -17.23
CA VAL A 314 5.33 9.91 -16.25
C VAL A 314 4.67 8.56 -16.01
N TRP A 315 4.03 8.43 -14.86
CA TRP A 315 3.17 7.30 -14.49
C TRP A 315 1.74 7.60 -14.86
N SER A 316 1.11 6.74 -15.67
CA SER A 316 -0.30 6.86 -16.02
C SER A 316 -1.12 5.71 -15.43
N PRO A 317 -2.39 5.95 -15.06
CA PRO A 317 -3.27 4.90 -14.57
C PRO A 317 -3.57 3.87 -15.67
N GLU A 318 -3.64 2.61 -15.28
CA GLU A 318 -3.96 1.48 -16.15
C GLU A 318 -5.12 0.66 -15.58
N ASP A 319 -5.92 0.09 -16.48
CA ASP A 319 -7.04 -0.78 -16.13
C ASP A 319 -6.56 -2.19 -15.76
N ASP A 320 -7.25 -2.82 -14.80
CA ASP A 320 -6.95 -4.19 -14.35
C ASP A 320 -6.88 -5.18 -15.52
N LEU A 321 -7.84 -5.10 -16.46
CA LEU A 321 -7.90 -5.97 -17.63
C LEU A 321 -6.70 -5.77 -18.57
N TYR A 322 -6.22 -4.51 -18.70
CA TYR A 322 -5.07 -4.21 -19.54
C TYR A 322 -3.79 -4.74 -18.90
N VAL A 323 -3.63 -4.60 -17.58
CA VAL A 323 -2.52 -5.21 -16.84
C VAL A 323 -2.56 -6.73 -16.96
N GLU A 324 -3.73 -7.37 -16.81
CA GLU A 324 -3.90 -8.82 -17.06
C GLU A 324 -3.42 -9.21 -18.47
N SER A 325 -3.72 -8.40 -19.49
CA SER A 325 -3.25 -8.64 -20.86
C SER A 325 -1.73 -8.52 -21.01
N ILE A 326 -1.11 -7.53 -20.37
CA ILE A 326 0.36 -7.35 -20.34
C ILE A 326 1.00 -8.56 -19.68
N ILE A 327 0.53 -8.95 -18.49
CA ILE A 327 1.08 -10.11 -17.77
C ILE A 327 0.91 -11.38 -18.60
N SER A 328 -0.24 -11.59 -19.25
CA SER A 328 -0.46 -12.72 -20.15
C SER A 328 0.56 -12.79 -21.31
N GLN A 329 0.85 -11.65 -21.93
CA GLN A 329 1.88 -11.54 -22.98
C GLN A 329 3.28 -11.85 -22.44
N LEU A 330 3.63 -11.33 -21.26
CA LEU A 330 4.92 -11.60 -20.62
C LEU A 330 5.11 -13.07 -20.26
N LEU A 331 4.07 -13.71 -19.73
CA LEU A 331 4.09 -15.13 -19.43
C LEU A 331 4.33 -15.97 -20.70
N THR A 332 3.63 -15.62 -21.79
CA THR A 332 3.78 -16.30 -23.08
C THR A 332 5.18 -16.07 -23.67
N GLY A 333 5.70 -14.84 -23.59
CA GLY A 333 7.05 -14.49 -24.03
C GLY A 333 8.15 -15.23 -23.27
N LYS A 334 7.96 -15.47 -21.96
CA LYS A 334 8.84 -16.29 -21.12
C LYS A 334 8.65 -17.80 -21.31
N GLY A 335 7.77 -18.24 -22.22
CA GLY A 335 7.51 -19.65 -22.49
C GLY A 335 6.72 -20.37 -21.39
N VAL A 336 6.08 -19.62 -20.47
CA VAL A 336 5.27 -20.18 -19.40
C VAL A 336 3.97 -20.73 -19.99
N LYS A 337 3.79 -22.05 -19.92
CA LYS A 337 2.54 -22.70 -20.34
C LYS A 337 1.52 -22.65 -19.21
N PHE A 338 0.41 -21.93 -19.40
CA PHE A 338 -0.72 -21.87 -18.48
C PHE A 338 -2.03 -22.22 -19.21
N ARG A 339 -2.92 -22.97 -18.54
CA ARG A 339 -4.14 -23.52 -19.18
C ARG A 339 -5.36 -22.61 -19.09
N THR A 340 -5.39 -21.68 -18.14
CA THR A 340 -6.56 -20.85 -17.85
C THR A 340 -6.17 -19.40 -17.53
N HIS A 341 -7.07 -18.47 -17.83
CA HIS A 341 -6.94 -17.06 -17.45
C HIS A 341 -6.89 -16.87 -15.92
N THR A 342 -7.38 -17.85 -15.14
CA THR A 342 -7.27 -17.85 -13.67
C THR A 342 -5.82 -17.79 -13.19
N TYR A 343 -4.88 -18.42 -13.91
CA TYR A 343 -3.47 -18.37 -13.56
C TYR A 343 -2.91 -16.94 -13.69
N VAL A 344 -3.23 -16.24 -14.79
CA VAL A 344 -2.85 -14.83 -15.01
C VAL A 344 -3.39 -13.95 -13.89
N LYS A 345 -4.67 -14.11 -13.53
CA LYS A 345 -5.29 -13.37 -12.42
C LYS A 345 -4.56 -13.58 -11.10
N GLN A 346 -4.21 -14.82 -10.78
CA GLN A 346 -3.48 -15.13 -9.55
C GLN A 346 -2.06 -14.54 -9.54
N VAL A 347 -1.39 -14.47 -10.70
CA VAL A 347 -0.10 -13.77 -10.83
C VAL A 347 -0.27 -12.26 -10.60
N VAL A 348 -1.31 -11.65 -11.17
CA VAL A 348 -1.64 -10.23 -10.95
C VAL A 348 -1.94 -9.95 -9.47
N GLU A 349 -2.72 -10.80 -8.79
CA GLU A 349 -2.97 -10.65 -7.35
C GLU A 349 -1.68 -10.83 -6.52
N ALA A 350 -0.78 -11.73 -6.91
CA ALA A 350 0.52 -11.88 -6.26
C ALA A 350 1.41 -10.64 -6.50
N LEU A 351 1.37 -10.03 -7.68
CA LEU A 351 2.08 -8.77 -7.97
C LEU A 351 1.57 -7.61 -7.12
N ARG A 352 0.25 -7.53 -6.85
CA ARG A 352 -0.33 -6.46 -6.01
C ARG A 352 0.19 -6.45 -4.58
N VAL A 353 0.71 -7.58 -4.09
CA VAL A 353 1.25 -7.70 -2.73
C VAL A 353 2.78 -7.72 -2.68
N ASP A 354 3.45 -7.68 -3.83
CA ASP A 354 4.91 -7.60 -3.88
C ASP A 354 5.38 -6.17 -3.47
N PRO A 355 6.34 -6.04 -2.54
CA PRO A 355 6.78 -4.72 -2.04
C PRO A 355 7.43 -3.82 -3.10
N ARG A 356 7.94 -4.37 -4.21
CA ARG A 356 8.54 -3.58 -5.30
C ARG A 356 7.45 -2.85 -6.10
N ILE A 357 6.33 -3.52 -6.29
CA ILE A 357 5.17 -3.05 -7.07
C ILE A 357 4.21 -2.26 -6.20
N LEU A 358 3.89 -2.74 -5.00
CA LEU A 358 2.92 -2.13 -4.10
C LEU A 358 3.44 -0.82 -3.52
N LYS A 359 2.76 0.28 -3.85
CA LYS A 359 3.00 1.60 -3.25
C LYS A 359 1.86 1.92 -2.31
N ARG A 360 2.16 1.92 -1.01
CA ARG A 360 1.17 2.25 0.04
C ARG A 360 0.59 3.65 -0.15
N LYS A 361 1.45 4.62 -0.46
CA LYS A 361 1.09 6.00 -0.77
C LYS A 361 1.80 6.43 -2.04
N TRP A 362 1.10 7.22 -2.86
CA TRP A 362 1.71 7.85 -4.02
C TRP A 362 2.36 9.17 -3.59
N VAL A 363 3.68 9.19 -3.49
CA VAL A 363 4.45 10.37 -3.09
C VAL A 363 5.12 10.95 -4.32
N GLU A 364 4.35 11.71 -5.07
CA GLU A 364 4.84 12.47 -6.21
C GLU A 364 5.67 13.67 -5.74
N ARG A 365 6.83 13.92 -6.38
CA ARG A 365 7.63 15.12 -6.09
C ARG A 365 6.82 16.38 -6.40
N SER A 366 6.97 17.40 -5.55
CA SER A 366 6.14 18.59 -5.65
C SER A 366 6.44 19.38 -6.94
N PRO A 367 5.44 20.00 -7.58
CA PRO A 367 5.67 20.94 -8.68
C PRO A 367 6.53 22.17 -8.31
N GLY A 368 6.70 22.44 -7.01
CA GLY A 368 7.65 23.45 -6.52
C GLY A 368 9.10 22.95 -6.45
N GLU A 369 9.32 21.64 -6.55
CA GLU A 369 10.65 21.03 -6.56
C GLU A 369 11.09 20.70 -7.99
N VAL A 370 10.16 20.16 -8.79
CA VAL A 370 10.43 19.67 -10.15
C VAL A 370 9.32 20.03 -11.12
N LEU A 371 9.70 20.32 -12.36
CA LEU A 371 8.81 20.61 -13.47
C LEU A 371 9.09 19.64 -14.62
N PRO A 372 8.27 18.60 -14.82
CA PRO A 372 8.39 17.69 -15.96
C PRO A 372 8.07 18.38 -17.29
N HIS A 373 8.97 18.19 -18.25
CA HIS A 373 8.85 18.50 -19.66
C HIS A 373 8.86 17.22 -20.48
N HIS A 374 8.50 17.29 -21.76
CA HIS A 374 8.49 16.11 -22.64
C HIS A 374 9.87 15.42 -22.74
N ASN A 375 10.96 16.19 -22.71
CA ASN A 375 12.34 15.72 -22.88
C ASN A 375 13.11 15.51 -21.56
N GLY A 376 12.49 15.67 -20.39
CA GLY A 376 13.17 15.53 -19.09
C GLY A 376 12.50 16.34 -17.99
N VAL A 377 13.20 16.51 -16.87
CA VAL A 377 12.69 17.19 -15.67
C VAL A 377 13.58 18.37 -15.31
N LEU A 378 12.97 19.53 -15.10
CA LEU A 378 13.66 20.71 -14.58
C LEU A 378 13.55 20.76 -13.05
N GLU A 379 14.67 20.78 -12.35
CA GLU A 379 14.69 21.09 -10.92
C GLU A 379 14.51 22.60 -10.71
N VAL A 380 13.42 22.99 -10.03
CA VAL A 380 13.01 24.39 -9.92
C VAL A 380 14.01 25.22 -9.10
N ALA A 381 14.57 24.65 -8.04
CA ALA A 381 15.49 25.37 -7.15
C ALA A 381 16.89 25.57 -7.75
N THR A 382 17.39 24.57 -8.49
CA THR A 382 18.77 24.59 -9.02
C THR A 382 18.82 25.07 -10.47
N GLY A 383 17.69 25.07 -11.18
CA GLY A 383 17.62 25.30 -12.62
C GLY A 383 18.25 24.17 -13.45
N LYS A 384 18.62 23.05 -12.83
CA LYS A 384 19.25 21.92 -13.54
C LYS A 384 18.20 21.11 -14.26
N PHE A 385 18.45 20.82 -15.53
CA PHE A 385 17.65 19.92 -16.33
C PHE A 385 18.26 18.51 -16.30
N ILE A 386 17.48 17.53 -15.90
CA ILE A 386 17.88 16.13 -15.73
C ILE A 386 16.98 15.21 -16.55
N GLU A 387 17.45 13.99 -16.80
CA GLU A 387 16.63 12.95 -17.45
C GLU A 387 15.44 12.54 -16.58
N HIS A 388 14.43 11.99 -17.24
CA HIS A 388 13.27 11.42 -16.57
C HIS A 388 13.67 10.28 -15.64
N SER A 389 12.97 10.18 -14.51
CA SER A 389 13.18 9.09 -13.55
C SER A 389 11.84 8.62 -12.97
N PRO A 390 11.58 7.30 -12.99
CA PRO A 390 10.37 6.73 -12.39
C PRO A 390 10.29 6.98 -10.88
N LEU A 391 11.42 7.24 -10.23
CA LEU A 391 11.52 7.54 -8.80
C LEU A 391 10.95 8.92 -8.43
N ASN A 392 10.71 9.80 -9.41
CA ASN A 392 10.03 11.08 -9.17
C ASN A 392 8.50 10.92 -8.99
N TYR A 393 7.94 9.75 -9.37
CA TYR A 393 6.50 9.43 -9.29
C TYR A 393 5.58 10.45 -9.97
N LEU A 394 6.08 11.15 -10.99
CA LEU A 394 5.35 12.19 -11.70
C LEU A 394 4.16 11.59 -12.45
N THR A 395 2.99 12.21 -12.34
CA THR A 395 1.76 11.75 -13.01
C THR A 395 1.31 12.68 -14.14
N TRP A 396 2.09 13.70 -14.40
CA TRP A 396 1.81 14.73 -15.39
C TRP A 396 3.12 15.25 -15.99
N THR A 397 3.05 15.81 -17.19
CA THR A 397 4.17 16.49 -17.86
C THR A 397 3.66 17.70 -18.65
N LEU A 398 4.55 18.67 -18.91
CA LEU A 398 4.27 19.76 -19.83
C LEU A 398 4.33 19.23 -21.28
N PRO A 399 3.37 19.61 -22.15
CA PRO A 399 3.29 19.12 -23.53
C PRO A 399 4.30 19.84 -24.46
N ARG A 400 5.50 20.14 -23.95
CA ARG A 400 6.58 20.83 -24.65
C ARG A 400 7.93 20.45 -24.07
N GLU A 401 8.95 20.52 -24.92
CA GLU A 401 10.33 20.38 -24.51
C GLU A 401 10.81 21.59 -23.71
N TYR A 402 11.74 21.36 -22.78
CA TYR A 402 12.44 22.44 -22.11
C TYR A 402 13.44 23.08 -23.07
N ASN A 403 13.34 24.40 -23.24
CA ASN A 403 14.27 25.20 -24.03
C ASN A 403 14.70 26.44 -23.21
N PRO A 404 15.92 26.47 -22.63
CA PRO A 404 16.39 27.60 -21.83
C PRO A 404 16.66 28.87 -22.67
N LEU A 405 16.83 28.73 -23.99
CA LEU A 405 17.09 29.85 -24.91
C LEU A 405 15.81 30.55 -25.37
N ALA A 406 14.64 29.99 -25.09
CA ALA A 406 13.36 30.65 -25.41
C ALA A 406 13.16 31.85 -24.48
N GLN A 407 13.16 33.05 -25.06
CA GLN A 407 13.03 34.33 -24.34
C GLN A 407 11.94 35.24 -24.90
N ASP A 408 11.55 35.05 -26.17
CA ASP A 408 10.53 35.88 -26.81
C ASP A 408 9.11 35.38 -26.50
N TRP A 409 8.37 36.18 -25.75
CA TRP A 409 6.93 36.04 -25.50
C TRP A 409 6.19 37.35 -25.80
N SER A 410 6.68 38.11 -26.78
CA SER A 410 6.22 39.47 -27.08
C SER A 410 4.76 39.53 -27.52
N LYS A 411 4.23 38.53 -28.24
CA LYS A 411 2.81 38.52 -28.64
C LYS A 411 1.90 38.27 -27.44
N ILE A 412 2.26 37.33 -26.56
CA ILE A 412 1.53 37.09 -25.32
C ILE A 412 1.57 38.35 -24.44
N ASN A 413 2.75 38.98 -24.32
CA ASN A 413 2.93 40.21 -23.54
C ASN A 413 2.05 41.36 -24.05
N ALA A 414 2.10 41.63 -25.36
CA ALA A 414 1.31 42.66 -26.02
C ALA A 414 -0.20 42.38 -25.93
N TRP A 415 -0.59 41.11 -26.03
CA TRP A 415 -1.98 40.73 -25.84
C TRP A 415 -2.45 40.91 -24.39
N LEU A 416 -1.61 40.62 -23.39
CA LEU A 416 -1.93 40.89 -21.99
C LEU A 416 -2.06 42.40 -21.73
N ASP A 417 -1.23 43.23 -22.35
CA ASP A 417 -1.39 44.70 -22.31
C ASP A 417 -2.75 45.12 -22.89
N PHE A 418 -3.12 44.58 -24.05
CA PHE A 418 -4.43 44.83 -24.65
C PHE A 418 -5.58 44.36 -23.74
N ALA A 419 -5.54 43.11 -23.28
CA ALA A 419 -6.60 42.47 -22.50
C ALA A 419 -6.86 43.18 -21.16
N THR A 420 -5.82 43.81 -20.60
CA THR A 420 -5.88 44.55 -19.33
C THR A 420 -6.04 46.06 -19.53
N GLU A 421 -6.29 46.52 -20.76
CA GLU A 421 -6.40 47.94 -21.12
C GLU A 421 -5.18 48.77 -20.67
N GLY A 422 -3.99 48.15 -20.69
CA GLY A 422 -2.73 48.74 -20.26
C GLY A 422 -2.58 48.88 -18.75
N ASN A 423 -3.40 48.22 -17.93
CA ASN A 423 -3.25 48.24 -16.47
C ASN A 423 -2.15 47.24 -16.01
N PRO A 424 -0.97 47.73 -15.58
CA PRO A 424 0.15 46.85 -15.23
C PRO A 424 -0.13 46.00 -13.97
N VAL A 425 -0.99 46.46 -13.06
CA VAL A 425 -1.34 45.75 -11.83
C VAL A 425 -2.17 44.51 -12.16
N ILE A 426 -3.18 44.65 -13.03
CA ILE A 426 -4.01 43.52 -13.48
C ILE A 426 -3.20 42.57 -14.36
N LYS A 427 -2.33 43.10 -15.22
CA LYS A 427 -1.40 42.29 -16.03
C LYS A 427 -0.52 41.41 -15.14
N ASN A 428 0.13 42.00 -14.15
CA ASN A 428 0.95 41.25 -13.19
C ASN A 428 0.14 40.24 -12.39
N LEU A 429 -1.11 40.56 -12.03
CA LEU A 429 -2.00 39.64 -11.36
C LEU A 429 -2.27 38.38 -12.20
N LEU A 430 -2.56 38.54 -13.49
CA LEU A 430 -2.74 37.44 -14.43
C LEU A 430 -1.43 36.63 -14.60
N ILE A 431 -0.30 37.30 -14.81
CA ILE A 431 1.01 36.63 -14.90
C ILE A 431 1.33 35.82 -13.64
N CYS A 432 1.13 36.39 -12.45
CA CYS A 432 1.32 35.71 -11.17
C CYS A 432 0.36 34.53 -11.01
N PHE A 433 -0.88 34.64 -11.49
CA PHE A 433 -1.82 33.52 -11.49
C PHE A 433 -1.34 32.38 -12.41
N ALA A 434 -0.86 32.69 -13.62
CA ALA A 434 -0.28 31.70 -14.53
C ALA A 434 0.96 31.00 -13.91
N ASN A 435 1.83 31.75 -13.22
CA ASN A 435 2.93 31.18 -12.43
C ASN A 435 2.40 30.22 -11.34
N ALA A 436 1.39 30.65 -10.57
CA ALA A 436 0.80 29.83 -9.51
C ALA A 436 0.24 28.51 -10.05
N VAL A 437 -0.38 28.52 -11.24
CA VAL A 437 -0.84 27.30 -11.92
C VAL A 437 0.35 26.42 -12.33
N LEU A 438 1.37 27.00 -12.96
CA LEU A 438 2.58 26.31 -13.42
C LEU A 438 3.40 25.69 -12.27
N LYS A 439 3.44 26.33 -11.10
CA LYS A 439 4.12 25.83 -9.88
C LYS A 439 3.21 25.08 -8.91
N GLY A 440 1.90 24.96 -9.21
CA GLY A 440 0.96 24.17 -8.40
C GLY A 440 0.67 24.77 -7.03
N ARG A 441 0.63 26.11 -6.95
CA ARG A 441 0.54 26.91 -5.72
C ARG A 441 -0.88 26.98 -5.13
N SER A 442 -1.53 25.81 -4.99
CA SER A 442 -2.84 25.70 -4.34
C SER A 442 -2.81 26.08 -2.85
N ASP A 443 -1.62 26.14 -2.24
CA ASP A 443 -1.36 26.69 -0.90
C ASP A 443 -1.80 28.16 -0.74
N LEU A 444 -1.87 28.91 -1.85
CA LEU A 444 -2.33 30.30 -1.85
C LEU A 444 -3.82 30.42 -1.51
N GLN A 445 -4.59 29.34 -1.71
CA GLN A 445 -6.04 29.30 -1.53
C GLN A 445 -6.77 30.36 -2.35
N LYS A 446 -6.36 30.55 -3.60
CA LYS A 446 -6.94 31.52 -4.53
C LYS A 446 -7.52 30.85 -5.77
N MET A 447 -8.60 31.43 -6.29
CA MET A 447 -9.17 31.14 -7.59
C MET A 447 -9.37 32.43 -8.37
N LEU A 448 -9.15 32.38 -9.68
CA LEU A 448 -9.35 33.51 -10.56
C LEU A 448 -10.76 33.47 -11.12
N HIS A 449 -11.46 34.60 -11.08
CA HIS A 449 -12.75 34.78 -11.71
C HIS A 449 -12.62 35.83 -12.81
N LEU A 450 -12.73 35.38 -14.07
CA LEU A 450 -12.74 36.24 -15.23
C LEU A 450 -14.17 36.58 -15.61
N THR A 451 -14.51 37.86 -15.66
CA THR A 451 -15.87 38.32 -15.98
C THR A 451 -15.87 39.46 -16.98
N GLY A 452 -16.88 39.49 -17.87
CA GLY A 452 -16.97 40.48 -18.94
C GLY A 452 -17.77 39.95 -20.14
N LEU A 453 -18.13 40.83 -21.07
CA LEU A 453 -18.98 40.48 -22.23
C LEU A 453 -18.29 39.49 -23.18
N GLY A 454 -19.05 38.87 -24.09
CA GLY A 454 -18.49 38.06 -25.18
C GLY A 454 -17.42 38.81 -26.01
N GLY A 455 -16.33 38.11 -26.35
CA GLY A 455 -15.22 38.68 -27.14
C GLY A 455 -14.20 39.52 -26.36
N SER A 456 -14.23 39.47 -25.03
CA SER A 456 -13.31 40.21 -24.13
C SER A 456 -11.97 39.53 -23.83
N GLY A 457 -11.72 38.34 -24.38
CA GLY A 457 -10.47 37.60 -24.14
C GLY A 457 -10.45 36.69 -22.89
N LYS A 458 -11.58 36.50 -22.18
CA LYS A 458 -11.66 35.56 -21.03
C LYS A 458 -11.24 34.14 -21.38
N THR A 459 -11.87 33.57 -22.42
CA THR A 459 -11.56 32.22 -22.91
C THR A 459 -10.15 32.15 -23.47
N THR A 460 -9.66 33.23 -24.11
CA THR A 460 -8.28 33.32 -24.57
C THR A 460 -7.28 33.18 -23.42
N TYR A 461 -7.52 33.86 -22.29
CA TYR A 461 -6.67 33.70 -21.10
C TYR A 461 -6.77 32.27 -20.52
N SER A 462 -7.98 31.75 -20.35
CA SER A 462 -8.16 30.38 -19.82
C SER A 462 -7.46 29.33 -20.69
N ASN A 463 -7.53 29.51 -22.01
CA ASN A 463 -6.83 28.65 -22.98
C ASN A 463 -5.32 28.83 -22.91
N LEU A 464 -4.80 30.06 -22.75
CA LEU A 464 -3.36 30.31 -22.56
C LEU A 464 -2.83 29.56 -21.33
N VAL A 465 -3.55 29.62 -20.20
CA VAL A 465 -3.18 28.90 -18.98
C VAL A 465 -3.31 27.38 -19.17
N THR A 466 -4.36 26.92 -19.86
CA THR A 466 -4.53 25.50 -20.22
C THR A 466 -3.36 25.00 -21.07
N ASP A 467 -2.97 25.73 -22.12
CA ASP A 467 -1.85 25.38 -22.99
C ASP A 467 -0.50 25.45 -22.27
N LEU A 468 -0.37 26.36 -21.30
CA LEU A 468 0.80 26.47 -20.45
C LEU A 468 1.04 25.19 -19.64
N ILE A 469 0.01 24.47 -19.21
CA ILE A 469 0.19 23.21 -18.47
C ILE A 469 -0.15 21.96 -19.28
N GLY A 470 -0.87 22.06 -20.39
CA GLY A 470 -1.38 20.97 -21.21
C GLY A 470 -2.78 20.51 -20.83
N GLU A 471 -3.58 20.15 -21.84
CA GLU A 471 -4.99 19.78 -21.69
C GLU A 471 -5.20 18.58 -20.75
N ASN A 472 -4.29 17.58 -20.78
CA ASN A 472 -4.34 16.41 -19.89
C ASN A 472 -4.28 16.79 -18.41
N ASN A 473 -3.74 17.96 -18.08
CA ASN A 473 -3.53 18.44 -16.71
C ASN A 473 -4.68 19.35 -16.22
N VAL A 474 -5.69 19.59 -17.07
CA VAL A 474 -6.85 20.42 -16.78
C VAL A 474 -8.10 19.55 -16.62
N LEU A 475 -8.99 19.94 -15.71
CA LEU A 475 -10.37 19.51 -15.69
C LEU A 475 -11.26 20.70 -16.07
N ASP A 476 -11.97 20.58 -17.19
CA ASP A 476 -13.07 21.48 -17.52
C ASP A 476 -14.39 20.82 -17.10
N ILE A 477 -15.16 21.49 -16.23
CA ILE A 477 -16.40 20.96 -15.66
C ILE A 477 -17.32 22.10 -15.20
N GLY A 478 -18.63 21.91 -15.33
CA GLY A 478 -19.61 22.86 -14.78
C GLY A 478 -19.60 22.89 -13.25
N ALA A 479 -19.78 24.07 -12.66
CA ALA A 479 -19.78 24.30 -11.22
C ALA A 479 -20.89 23.52 -10.51
N GLU A 480 -22.08 23.45 -11.10
CA GLU A 480 -23.21 22.65 -10.60
C GLU A 480 -22.87 21.15 -10.59
N GLU A 481 -22.31 20.62 -11.69
CA GLU A 481 -21.89 19.22 -11.79
C GLU A 481 -20.81 18.89 -10.75
N PHE A 482 -19.82 19.77 -10.57
CA PHE A 482 -18.76 19.56 -9.58
C PHE A 482 -19.27 19.55 -8.13
N CYS A 483 -20.31 20.33 -7.84
CA CYS A 483 -20.87 20.43 -6.49
C CYS A 483 -21.90 19.35 -6.17
N THR A 484 -22.65 18.87 -7.16
CA THR A 484 -23.79 17.95 -6.95
C THR A 484 -23.53 16.54 -7.48
N GLY A 485 -22.62 16.38 -8.44
CA GLY A 485 -22.31 15.13 -9.10
C GLY A 485 -21.54 14.17 -8.18
N ARG A 486 -22.09 12.98 -7.98
CA ARG A 486 -21.51 11.93 -7.13
C ARG A 486 -20.08 11.53 -7.53
N PHE A 487 -19.80 11.50 -8.84
CA PHE A 487 -18.51 11.08 -9.39
C PHE A 487 -17.72 12.26 -10.00
N ALA A 488 -18.12 13.50 -9.73
CA ALA A 488 -17.51 14.67 -10.38
C ALA A 488 -16.17 15.05 -9.73
N THR A 489 -16.10 15.04 -8.39
CA THR A 489 -14.92 15.45 -7.63
C THR A 489 -13.68 14.63 -7.94
N ILE A 490 -13.80 13.31 -8.12
CA ILE A 490 -12.68 12.42 -8.44
C ILE A 490 -11.96 12.81 -9.74
N ARG A 491 -12.66 13.48 -10.68
CA ARG A 491 -12.06 13.96 -11.93
C ARG A 491 -11.02 15.06 -11.71
N ALA A 492 -11.03 15.71 -10.54
CA ALA A 492 -10.04 16.71 -10.14
C ALA A 492 -8.81 16.10 -9.44
N TYR A 493 -8.80 14.78 -9.20
CA TYR A 493 -7.64 14.08 -8.67
C TYR A 493 -6.46 14.20 -9.64
N GLN A 494 -5.28 14.58 -9.12
CA GLN A 494 -4.04 14.79 -9.89
C GLN A 494 -4.15 15.85 -11.01
N LYS A 495 -5.20 16.68 -11.01
CA LYS A 495 -5.29 17.83 -11.93
C LYS A 495 -4.56 19.04 -11.37
N ARG A 496 -4.11 19.90 -12.27
CA ARG A 496 -3.36 21.13 -11.95
C ARG A 496 -4.20 22.39 -12.05
N LEU A 497 -5.23 22.35 -12.88
CA LEU A 497 -6.20 23.42 -13.05
C LEU A 497 -7.60 22.81 -13.14
N VAL A 498 -8.56 23.40 -12.43
CA VAL A 498 -9.98 23.17 -12.68
C VAL A 498 -10.57 24.44 -13.27
N SER A 499 -11.14 24.33 -14.47
CA SER A 499 -11.86 25.40 -15.15
C SER A 499 -13.36 25.18 -14.98
N PHE A 500 -14.05 26.22 -14.50
CA PHE A 500 -15.49 26.35 -14.51
C PHE A 500 -15.85 27.35 -15.61
N SER A 501 -16.07 26.82 -16.81
CA SER A 501 -16.18 27.62 -18.03
C SER A 501 -17.64 27.96 -18.35
N ASP A 502 -17.88 29.16 -18.87
CA ASP A 502 -19.20 29.64 -19.34
C ASP A 502 -20.33 29.56 -18.32
N GLU A 503 -20.01 29.81 -17.05
CA GLU A 503 -20.99 29.81 -15.97
C GLU A 503 -21.90 31.05 -16.05
N GLN A 504 -23.21 30.81 -15.97
CA GLN A 504 -24.20 31.89 -15.84
C GLN A 504 -24.50 32.19 -14.37
N ASN A 505 -24.60 31.14 -13.54
CA ASN A 505 -24.87 31.23 -12.11
C ASN A 505 -24.12 30.10 -11.39
N LEU A 506 -23.76 30.33 -10.13
CA LEU A 506 -23.18 29.29 -9.28
C LEU A 506 -24.27 28.46 -8.61
N PRO A 507 -24.00 27.18 -8.30
CA PRO A 507 -24.89 26.36 -7.48
C PRO A 507 -25.16 27.04 -6.13
N LYS A 508 -26.35 26.82 -5.57
CA LYS A 508 -26.67 27.27 -4.20
C LYS A 508 -25.69 26.74 -3.16
N ASN A 509 -25.08 25.58 -3.42
CA ASN A 509 -24.08 24.97 -2.56
C ASN A 509 -22.74 24.86 -3.30
N ILE A 510 -21.81 25.74 -2.93
CA ILE A 510 -20.45 25.81 -3.48
C ILE A 510 -19.41 25.12 -2.59
N SER A 511 -19.83 24.26 -1.66
CA SER A 511 -18.95 23.66 -0.64
C SER A 511 -17.78 22.88 -1.23
N ASN A 512 -17.99 22.13 -2.32
CA ASN A 512 -16.91 21.39 -2.98
C ASN A 512 -15.87 22.31 -3.60
N ILE A 513 -16.28 23.40 -4.26
CA ILE A 513 -15.38 24.42 -4.80
C ILE A 513 -14.58 25.07 -3.65
N LEU A 514 -15.25 25.47 -2.57
CA LEU A 514 -14.58 26.07 -1.42
C LEU A 514 -13.62 25.10 -0.69
N LYS A 515 -13.95 23.81 -0.63
CA LYS A 515 -13.07 22.77 -0.11
C LYS A 515 -11.85 22.61 -1.02
N MET A 516 -12.06 22.54 -2.32
CA MET A 516 -11.00 22.41 -3.31
C MET A 516 -10.00 23.57 -3.23
N VAL A 517 -10.47 24.80 -3.40
CA VAL A 517 -9.64 26.01 -3.32
C VAL A 517 -9.08 26.20 -1.90
N GLY A 518 -9.76 25.70 -0.87
CA GLY A 518 -9.26 25.71 0.50
C GLY A 518 -8.19 24.66 0.82
N GLY A 519 -7.90 23.73 -0.10
CA GLY A 519 -6.98 22.61 0.16
C GLY A 519 -7.53 21.60 1.18
N ASN A 520 -8.85 21.51 1.34
CA ASN A 520 -9.51 20.50 2.18
C ASN A 520 -9.74 19.21 1.38
N ASN A 521 -9.85 18.09 2.09
CA ASN A 521 -10.13 16.80 1.46
C ASN A 521 -11.49 16.80 0.73
N LEU A 522 -11.46 16.29 -0.49
CA LEU A 522 -12.64 15.90 -1.26
C LEU A 522 -12.79 14.38 -1.19
N THR A 523 -14.03 13.90 -1.36
CA THR A 523 -14.29 12.47 -1.50
C THR A 523 -14.17 12.09 -2.97
N GLY A 524 -13.32 11.11 -3.28
CA GLY A 524 -13.23 10.48 -4.58
C GLY A 524 -14.10 9.23 -4.62
N GLU A 525 -15.16 9.25 -5.42
CA GLU A 525 -16.01 8.08 -5.68
C GLU A 525 -15.85 7.64 -7.13
N GLN A 526 -15.58 6.35 -7.36
CA GLN A 526 -15.61 5.73 -8.68
C GLN A 526 -16.63 4.59 -8.69
N LYS A 527 -17.27 4.35 -9.84
CA LYS A 527 -18.28 3.30 -9.96
C LYS A 527 -17.64 1.93 -9.69
N GLY A 528 -18.20 1.19 -8.73
CA GLY A 528 -17.72 -0.15 -8.37
C GLY A 528 -16.45 -0.17 -7.51
N LYS A 529 -15.93 0.97 -7.07
CA LYS A 529 -14.77 1.07 -6.17
C LYS A 529 -15.15 1.79 -4.86
N PRO A 530 -14.48 1.48 -3.73
CA PRO A 530 -14.73 2.19 -2.48
C PRO A 530 -14.32 3.65 -2.59
N ALA A 531 -15.07 4.52 -1.92
CA ALA A 531 -14.75 5.93 -1.82
C ALA A 531 -13.44 6.13 -1.02
N PHE A 532 -12.62 7.10 -1.41
CA PHE A 532 -11.43 7.49 -0.66
C PHE A 532 -11.29 9.01 -0.60
N PRO A 533 -10.73 9.57 0.49
CA PRO A 533 -10.46 11.00 0.57
C PRO A 533 -9.19 11.33 -0.21
N PHE A 534 -9.19 12.45 -0.93
CA PHE A 534 -7.98 13.00 -1.52
C PHE A 534 -7.92 14.52 -1.34
N ARG A 535 -6.70 15.07 -1.34
CA ARG A 535 -6.47 16.51 -1.29
C ARG A 535 -6.23 17.02 -2.72
N PRO A 536 -7.07 17.93 -3.25
CA PRO A 536 -6.84 18.53 -4.55
C PRO A 536 -5.62 19.46 -4.50
N THR A 537 -4.81 19.40 -5.56
CA THR A 537 -3.60 20.23 -5.75
C THR A 537 -3.80 21.30 -6.84
N ALA A 538 -4.97 21.29 -7.49
CA ALA A 538 -5.31 22.18 -8.58
C ALA A 538 -5.56 23.63 -8.13
N MET A 539 -5.14 24.58 -8.97
CA MET A 539 -5.68 25.94 -8.99
C MET A 539 -7.07 25.95 -9.66
N ALA A 540 -7.83 27.04 -9.52
CA ALA A 540 -9.16 27.14 -10.14
C ALA A 540 -9.37 28.45 -10.90
N ILE A 541 -9.99 28.35 -12.08
CA ILE A 541 -10.50 29.48 -12.86
C ILE A 541 -12.02 29.35 -12.98
N LEU A 542 -12.73 30.45 -12.78
CA LEU A 542 -14.15 30.62 -13.09
C LEU A 542 -14.27 31.63 -14.23
N VAL A 543 -14.95 31.28 -15.30
CA VAL A 543 -15.24 32.18 -16.43
C VAL A 543 -16.73 32.41 -16.51
N SER A 544 -17.15 33.68 -16.52
CA SER A 544 -18.55 34.04 -16.66
C SER A 544 -18.74 35.29 -17.51
N GLU A 545 -19.88 35.39 -18.20
CA GLU A 545 -20.22 36.63 -18.91
C GLU A 545 -20.66 37.73 -17.95
N HIS A 546 -21.49 37.36 -16.98
CA HIS A 546 -21.94 38.24 -15.93
C HIS A 546 -21.26 37.90 -14.60
N PRO A 547 -21.01 38.87 -13.74
CA PRO A 547 -20.41 38.61 -12.44
C PRO A 547 -21.35 37.79 -11.57
N ILE A 548 -20.80 36.79 -10.88
CA ILE A 548 -21.56 35.81 -10.09
C ILE A 548 -21.17 35.89 -8.61
N ALA A 549 -22.16 35.96 -7.74
CA ALA A 549 -22.05 35.78 -6.30
C ALA A 549 -23.30 35.06 -5.70
N GLN A 550 -24.23 34.54 -6.52
CA GLN A 550 -25.43 33.86 -6.04
C GLN A 550 -25.03 32.61 -5.23
N GLY A 551 -25.62 32.44 -4.04
CA GLY A 551 -25.31 31.30 -3.15
C GLY A 551 -24.03 31.47 -2.32
N VAL A 552 -23.27 32.55 -2.54
CA VAL A 552 -22.10 32.88 -1.73
C VAL A 552 -22.53 33.43 -0.37
N LYS A 553 -22.18 32.71 0.70
CA LYS A 553 -22.36 33.16 2.08
C LYS A 553 -21.00 33.15 2.79
N GLY A 554 -20.72 34.18 3.57
CA GLY A 554 -19.51 34.21 4.40
C GLY A 554 -18.28 34.80 3.71
N ASN A 555 -17.33 35.20 4.55
CA ASN A 555 -15.98 35.64 4.18
C ASN A 555 -15.15 34.58 3.44
N GLY A 556 -15.58 33.32 3.47
CA GLY A 556 -14.90 32.20 2.86
C GLY A 556 -14.74 32.33 1.35
N TRP A 557 -15.70 32.93 0.65
CA TRP A 557 -15.61 33.17 -0.79
C TRP A 557 -14.73 34.38 -1.11
N LYS A 558 -14.99 35.54 -0.46
CA LYS A 558 -14.24 36.79 -0.68
C LYS A 558 -12.73 36.58 -0.55
N ARG A 559 -12.28 35.84 0.47
CA ARG A 559 -10.85 35.61 0.69
C ARG A 559 -10.17 34.75 -0.39
N ARG A 560 -10.94 33.96 -1.14
CA ARG A 560 -10.45 32.99 -2.13
C ARG A 560 -10.59 33.48 -3.57
N ILE A 561 -11.59 34.30 -3.88
CA ILE A 561 -11.83 34.77 -5.25
C ILE A 561 -10.98 35.99 -5.61
N ILE A 562 -10.45 36.00 -6.83
CA ILE A 562 -9.79 37.13 -7.47
C ILE A 562 -10.65 37.49 -8.69
N SER A 563 -11.55 38.46 -8.55
CA SER A 563 -12.46 38.87 -9.64
C SER A 563 -11.80 39.90 -10.54
N VAL A 564 -11.40 39.50 -11.74
CA VAL A 564 -10.77 40.35 -12.75
C VAL A 564 -11.79 40.71 -13.85
N PRO A 565 -12.10 42.01 -14.04
CA PRO A 565 -12.91 42.46 -15.15
C PRO A 565 -12.12 42.43 -16.47
N MET A 566 -12.69 41.79 -17.49
CA MET A 566 -12.17 41.72 -18.86
C MET A 566 -13.09 42.53 -19.77
N ASN A 567 -12.69 43.77 -20.08
CA ASN A 567 -13.52 44.72 -20.81
C ASN A 567 -13.06 44.97 -22.26
N ALA A 568 -11.84 44.56 -22.61
CA ALA A 568 -11.24 44.79 -23.92
C ALA A 568 -11.90 43.92 -25.00
N LYS A 569 -12.95 44.43 -25.65
CA LYS A 569 -13.67 43.73 -26.71
C LYS A 569 -12.96 43.85 -28.06
N VAL A 570 -12.66 42.71 -28.68
CA VAL A 570 -12.17 42.65 -30.06
C VAL A 570 -13.37 42.65 -31.02
N ALA A 571 -13.30 43.46 -32.08
CA ALA A 571 -14.33 43.44 -33.12
C ALA A 571 -14.30 42.11 -33.89
N ASP A 572 -15.46 41.62 -34.32
CA ASP A 572 -15.57 40.28 -34.90
C ASP A 572 -14.68 40.05 -36.12
N ARG A 573 -14.49 41.11 -36.94
CA ARG A 573 -13.60 41.10 -38.11
C ARG A 573 -12.11 41.00 -37.77
N ASP A 574 -11.72 41.40 -36.56
CA ASP A 574 -10.34 41.48 -36.09
C ASP A 574 -9.97 40.27 -35.21
N ARG A 575 -10.86 39.26 -35.13
CA ARG A 575 -10.63 38.02 -34.39
C ARG A 575 -9.57 37.18 -35.11
N ARG A 576 -8.54 36.80 -34.36
CA ARG A 576 -7.42 35.97 -34.82
C ARG A 576 -7.35 34.68 -34.00
N ASP A 577 -6.64 33.68 -34.51
CA ASP A 577 -6.32 32.48 -33.75
C ASP A 577 -5.16 32.73 -32.79
N LEU A 578 -5.47 33.38 -31.67
CA LEU A 578 -4.50 33.71 -30.64
C LEU A 578 -3.88 32.46 -30.01
N ARG A 579 -4.59 31.32 -30.02
CA ARG A 579 -4.05 30.06 -29.50
C ARG A 579 -2.88 29.59 -30.35
N ALA A 580 -3.04 29.61 -31.68
CA ALA A 580 -1.95 29.32 -32.61
C ALA A 580 -0.81 30.34 -32.53
N GLU A 581 -1.12 31.63 -32.34
CA GLU A 581 -0.10 32.68 -32.20
C GLU A 581 0.75 32.55 -30.92
N PHE A 582 0.15 32.12 -29.81
CA PHE A 582 0.83 31.99 -28.50
C PHE A 582 1.62 30.70 -28.37
N LYS A 583 1.24 29.63 -29.07
CA LYS A 583 1.88 28.32 -28.95
C LYS A 583 3.41 28.34 -29.08
N PRO A 584 4.04 29.07 -30.03
CA PRO A 584 5.49 29.16 -30.13
C PRO A 584 6.17 29.89 -28.96
N GLU A 585 5.44 30.76 -28.25
CA GLU A 585 5.95 31.60 -27.17
C GLU A 585 5.79 30.97 -25.78
N LEU A 586 5.09 29.83 -25.66
CA LEU A 586 4.83 29.18 -24.38
C LEU A 586 6.10 28.78 -23.63
N ALA A 587 7.16 28.37 -24.35
CA ALA A 587 8.45 28.04 -23.74
C ALA A 587 9.10 29.28 -23.10
N ALA A 588 9.09 30.41 -23.80
CA ALA A 588 9.60 31.68 -23.30
C ALA A 588 8.77 32.20 -22.11
N LEU A 589 7.44 32.13 -22.22
CA LEU A 589 6.56 32.45 -21.09
C LEU A 589 6.86 31.57 -19.87
N THR A 590 7.10 30.28 -20.06
CA THR A 590 7.44 29.35 -18.97
C THR A 590 8.72 29.80 -18.26
N ASN A 591 9.77 30.10 -19.00
CA ASN A 591 11.04 30.59 -18.45
C ASN A 591 10.85 31.90 -17.69
N TYR A 592 10.08 32.84 -18.25
CA TYR A 592 9.74 34.10 -17.59
C TYR A 592 8.98 33.86 -16.29
N LEU A 593 7.94 33.01 -16.30
CA LEU A 593 7.18 32.68 -15.09
C LEU A 593 8.07 32.04 -14.03
N LEU A 594 8.98 31.13 -14.40
CA LEU A 594 9.91 30.50 -13.46
C LEU A 594 10.90 31.49 -12.83
N SER A 595 11.25 32.57 -13.54
CA SER A 595 12.12 33.63 -13.02
C SER A 595 11.46 34.53 -11.96
N LEU A 596 10.14 34.48 -11.83
CA LEU A 596 9.41 35.30 -10.85
C LEU A 596 9.69 34.83 -9.42
N ASN A 597 9.93 35.81 -8.54
CA ASN A 597 10.09 35.58 -7.11
C ASN A 597 8.76 35.12 -6.48
N ASP A 598 8.80 34.06 -5.68
CA ASP A 598 7.61 33.44 -5.08
C ASP A 598 6.92 34.34 -4.02
N ASP A 599 7.66 35.23 -3.35
CA ASP A 599 7.10 36.23 -2.43
C ASP A 599 6.32 37.29 -3.21
N PHE A 600 6.84 37.76 -4.35
CA PHE A 600 6.13 38.70 -5.21
C PHE A 600 4.80 38.10 -5.73
N VAL A 601 4.83 36.84 -6.17
CA VAL A 601 3.62 36.11 -6.59
C VAL A 601 2.63 35.99 -5.43
N THR A 602 3.12 35.60 -4.24
CA THR A 602 2.29 35.44 -3.04
C THR A 602 1.66 36.77 -2.61
N GLN A 603 2.43 37.86 -2.59
CA GLN A 603 1.97 39.19 -2.24
C GLN A 603 0.93 39.71 -3.24
N THR A 604 1.17 39.53 -4.54
CA THR A 604 0.24 39.97 -5.60
C THR A 604 -1.10 39.23 -5.52
N LEU A 605 -1.08 37.90 -5.37
CA LEU A 605 -2.31 37.10 -5.33
C LEU A 605 -3.07 37.19 -4.00
N ARG A 606 -2.39 37.48 -2.88
CA ARG A 606 -3.05 37.71 -1.58
C ARG A 606 -3.50 39.16 -1.41
N GLY A 607 -2.76 40.12 -1.95
CA GLY A 607 -2.99 41.57 -1.92
C GLY A 607 -4.02 42.09 -2.93
N VAL A 608 -4.84 41.23 -3.53
CA VAL A 608 -5.93 41.63 -4.44
C VAL A 608 -6.91 42.61 -3.78
N GLY A 609 -6.99 42.57 -2.45
CA GLY A 609 -7.72 43.55 -1.65
C GLY A 609 -7.26 45.00 -1.89
N ASP A 610 -6.12 45.24 -2.52
CA ASP A 610 -5.60 46.59 -2.77
C ASP A 610 -5.80 47.04 -4.24
N ILE A 611 -6.51 46.25 -5.06
CA ILE A 611 -6.73 46.54 -6.49
C ILE A 611 -8.18 47.06 -6.69
N PRO A 612 -8.38 48.38 -6.88
CA PRO A 612 -9.69 49.01 -7.05
C PRO A 612 -10.57 48.36 -8.12
N GLU A 613 -10.02 47.97 -9.28
CA GLU A 613 -10.81 47.33 -10.35
C GLU A 613 -11.38 45.99 -9.91
N CYS A 614 -10.58 45.18 -9.20
CA CYS A 614 -11.02 43.88 -8.70
C CYS A 614 -12.03 44.03 -7.58
N GLN A 615 -11.82 45.01 -6.68
CA GLN A 615 -12.78 45.35 -5.62
C GLN A 615 -14.12 45.84 -6.20
N LEU A 616 -14.09 46.75 -7.18
CA LEU A 616 -15.26 47.26 -7.86
C LEU A 616 -16.03 46.12 -8.53
N GLN A 617 -15.32 45.27 -9.26
CA GLN A 617 -15.91 44.13 -9.93
C GLN A 617 -16.58 43.17 -8.94
N PHE A 618 -15.91 42.86 -7.82
CA PHE A 618 -16.48 42.05 -6.75
C PHE A 618 -17.73 42.70 -6.12
N TRP A 619 -17.67 44.01 -5.85
CA TRP A 619 -18.79 44.76 -5.27
C TRP A 619 -20.00 44.76 -6.19
N GLN A 620 -19.81 45.02 -7.49
CA GLN A 620 -20.87 44.99 -8.50
C GLN A 620 -21.52 43.62 -8.69
N SER A 621 -20.77 42.52 -8.48
CA SER A 621 -21.37 41.19 -8.41
C SER A 621 -22.34 41.11 -7.24
N ARG A 622 -21.89 41.56 -6.06
CA ARG A 622 -22.65 41.46 -4.82
C ARG A 622 -23.89 42.35 -4.82
N LEU A 623 -23.83 43.55 -5.40
CA LEU A 623 -24.97 44.46 -5.54
C LEU A 623 -26.13 43.83 -6.31
N ARG A 624 -25.84 43.00 -7.33
CA ARG A 624 -26.88 42.36 -8.17
C ARG A 624 -27.67 41.26 -7.47
N GLU A 625 -27.08 40.61 -6.48
CA GLU A 625 -27.64 39.37 -5.93
C GLU A 625 -27.87 39.42 -4.42
N ASP A 626 -27.19 40.32 -3.69
CA ASP A 626 -27.34 40.50 -2.25
C ASP A 626 -28.11 41.78 -1.95
N SER A 627 -29.39 41.63 -1.60
CA SER A 627 -30.27 42.77 -1.28
C SER A 627 -29.76 43.63 -0.13
N ILE A 628 -28.97 43.07 0.80
CA ILE A 628 -28.34 43.84 1.87
C ILE A 628 -27.22 44.72 1.31
N ALA A 629 -26.40 44.22 0.40
CA ALA A 629 -25.32 44.99 -0.21
C ALA A 629 -25.88 46.16 -1.04
N ALA A 630 -26.93 45.91 -1.83
CA ALA A 630 -27.63 46.94 -2.60
C ALA A 630 -28.18 48.06 -1.70
N TRP A 631 -28.91 47.69 -0.63
CA TRP A 631 -29.41 48.66 0.35
C TRP A 631 -28.29 49.39 1.09
N LEU A 632 -27.23 48.70 1.50
CA LEU A 632 -26.08 49.33 2.18
C LEU A 632 -25.40 50.37 1.28
N ASN A 633 -25.29 50.09 -0.02
CA ASN A 633 -24.67 51.01 -0.98
C ASN A 633 -25.46 52.31 -1.12
N ASP A 634 -26.78 52.20 -1.22
CA ASP A 634 -27.65 53.32 -1.59
C ASP A 634 -28.14 54.09 -0.36
N CYS A 635 -28.50 53.39 0.72
CA CYS A 635 -29.24 53.96 1.84
C CYS A 635 -28.43 54.10 3.13
N VAL A 636 -27.18 53.63 3.19
CA VAL A 636 -26.37 53.65 4.42
C VAL A 636 -25.05 54.35 4.18
N ILE A 637 -24.61 55.11 5.17
CA ILE A 637 -23.29 55.73 5.20
C ILE A 637 -22.56 55.40 6.49
N SER A 638 -21.23 55.45 6.44
CA SER A 638 -20.40 55.31 7.64
C SER A 638 -20.44 56.59 8.48
N ASP A 639 -20.67 56.41 9.77
CA ASP A 639 -20.61 57.48 10.77
C ASP A 639 -20.19 56.85 12.10
N ALA A 640 -18.92 57.04 12.48
CA ALA A 640 -18.33 56.45 13.68
C ALA A 640 -19.04 56.86 14.99
N SER A 641 -19.73 58.01 14.98
CA SER A 641 -20.46 58.52 16.14
C SER A 641 -21.91 58.06 16.20
N ALA A 642 -22.46 57.56 15.09
CA ALA A 642 -23.85 57.17 15.00
C ALA A 642 -24.13 55.82 15.66
N THR A 643 -25.27 55.75 16.36
CA THR A 643 -25.86 54.51 16.87
C THR A 643 -27.27 54.40 16.33
N THR A 644 -27.49 53.56 15.32
CA THR A 644 -28.76 53.48 14.61
C THR A 644 -29.58 52.26 15.05
N PRO A 645 -30.86 52.43 15.45
CA PRO A 645 -31.72 51.33 15.83
C PRO A 645 -31.94 50.35 14.67
N VAL A 646 -31.86 49.04 14.95
CA VAL A 646 -32.18 48.00 13.96
C VAL A 646 -33.67 48.02 13.63
N GLY A 647 -34.53 48.11 14.65
CA GLY A 647 -35.99 48.09 14.50
C GLY A 647 -36.60 46.72 14.21
N ASP A 648 -37.93 46.67 14.18
CA ASP A 648 -38.76 45.49 13.94
C ASP A 648 -39.55 45.56 12.62
N GLY A 649 -39.31 46.61 11.83
CA GLY A 649 -39.98 46.88 10.55
C GLY A 649 -41.24 47.75 10.66
N ARG A 650 -41.71 48.09 11.87
CA ARG A 650 -42.94 48.88 12.07
C ARG A 650 -42.70 50.38 12.19
N LYS A 651 -41.57 50.77 12.79
CA LYS A 651 -41.19 52.16 12.99
C LYS A 651 -40.31 52.66 11.84
N THR A 652 -40.64 53.82 11.28
CA THR A 652 -39.82 54.49 10.27
C THR A 652 -38.50 54.96 10.89
N GLY A 653 -37.45 55.13 10.07
CA GLY A 653 -36.14 55.60 10.53
C GLY A 653 -35.27 54.55 11.23
N THR A 654 -35.60 53.26 11.12
CA THR A 654 -34.76 52.15 11.62
C THR A 654 -34.10 51.41 10.46
N LEU A 655 -32.98 50.73 10.70
CA LEU A 655 -32.23 50.04 9.64
C LEU A 655 -33.10 48.99 8.92
N PHE A 656 -33.86 48.19 9.66
CA PHE A 656 -34.66 47.11 9.08
C PHE A 656 -35.88 47.64 8.33
N SER A 657 -36.55 48.69 8.82
CA SER A 657 -37.68 49.29 8.09
C SER A 657 -37.22 49.95 6.78
N SER A 658 -36.09 50.68 6.79
CA SER A 658 -35.49 51.21 5.57
C SER A 658 -35.10 50.11 4.58
N TYR A 659 -34.53 49.01 5.06
CA TYR A 659 -34.18 47.86 4.23
C TYR A 659 -35.41 47.20 3.58
N GLN A 660 -36.50 47.03 4.33
CA GLN A 660 -37.75 46.46 3.80
C GLN A 660 -38.37 47.37 2.74
N GLU A 661 -38.42 48.68 2.99
CA GLU A 661 -38.93 49.67 2.05
C GLU A 661 -38.08 49.71 0.77
N TYR A 662 -36.75 49.67 0.90
CA TYR A 662 -35.84 49.58 -0.24
C TYR A 662 -36.13 48.33 -1.07
N CYS A 663 -36.24 47.16 -0.43
CA CYS A 663 -36.55 45.91 -1.13
C CYS A 663 -37.90 45.95 -1.86
N GLN A 664 -38.93 46.54 -1.24
CA GLN A 664 -40.24 46.72 -1.88
C GLN A 664 -40.15 47.64 -3.11
N ARG A 665 -39.40 48.75 -3.00
CA ARG A 665 -39.24 49.73 -4.08
C ARG A 665 -38.43 49.17 -5.26
N THR A 666 -37.39 48.37 -5.00
CA THR A 666 -36.49 47.84 -6.04
C THR A 666 -36.89 46.44 -6.55
N GLY A 667 -37.93 45.83 -5.97
CA GLY A 667 -38.38 44.48 -6.33
C GLY A 667 -37.48 43.36 -5.80
N LEU A 668 -36.59 43.65 -4.85
CA LEU A 668 -35.73 42.67 -4.20
C LEU A 668 -36.46 41.94 -3.06
N ILE A 669 -36.03 40.71 -2.77
CA ILE A 669 -36.59 39.92 -1.67
C ILE A 669 -35.89 40.27 -0.36
N ALA A 670 -36.66 40.77 0.62
CA ALA A 670 -36.16 41.10 1.94
C ALA A 670 -35.87 39.83 2.77
N LYS A 671 -34.72 39.80 3.43
CA LYS A 671 -34.34 38.74 4.38
C LYS A 671 -35.06 38.94 5.72
N ALA A 672 -35.30 37.84 6.44
CA ALA A 672 -35.92 37.88 7.76
C ALA A 672 -35.02 38.59 8.79
N LEU A 673 -35.64 39.28 9.75
CA LEU A 673 -34.95 40.07 10.78
C LEU A 673 -33.83 39.32 11.53
N PRO A 674 -33.97 38.04 11.92
CA PRO A 674 -32.88 37.32 12.60
C PRO A 674 -31.61 37.15 11.75
N ARG A 675 -31.75 37.14 10.42
CA ARG A 675 -30.62 37.05 9.47
C ARG A 675 -30.08 38.42 9.08
N PHE A 676 -30.92 39.45 9.09
CA PHE A 676 -30.57 40.80 8.68
C PHE A 676 -29.38 41.38 9.47
N SER A 677 -29.47 41.49 10.79
CA SER A 677 -28.42 42.16 11.58
C SER A 677 -27.05 41.47 11.48
N PRO A 678 -26.94 40.13 11.59
CA PRO A 678 -25.66 39.44 11.41
C PRO A 678 -25.05 39.67 10.03
N GLU A 679 -25.86 39.61 8.96
CA GLU A 679 -25.37 39.79 7.60
C GLU A 679 -24.97 41.23 7.29
N VAL A 680 -25.68 42.24 7.83
CA VAL A 680 -25.26 43.65 7.75
C VAL A 680 -23.88 43.84 8.38
N ILE A 681 -23.69 43.33 9.60
CA ILE A 681 -22.41 43.44 10.31
C ILE A 681 -21.31 42.73 9.52
N GLU A 682 -21.59 41.53 9.01
CA GLU A 682 -20.64 40.78 8.19
C GLU A 682 -20.21 41.57 6.95
N VAL A 683 -21.16 42.14 6.19
CA VAL A 683 -20.83 42.91 4.98
C VAL A 683 -20.05 44.18 5.33
N CYS A 684 -20.48 44.92 6.35
CA CYS A 684 -19.80 46.13 6.80
C CYS A 684 -18.35 45.84 7.22
N GLN A 685 -18.11 44.85 8.06
CA GLN A 685 -16.76 44.53 8.56
C GLN A 685 -15.89 43.87 7.48
N SER A 686 -16.41 42.86 6.78
CA SER A 686 -15.59 42.03 5.89
C SER A 686 -15.45 42.58 4.49
N VAL A 687 -16.46 43.29 3.98
CA VAL A 687 -16.48 43.81 2.61
C VAL A 687 -16.05 45.26 2.59
N LEU A 688 -16.74 46.11 3.36
CA LEU A 688 -16.58 47.56 3.36
C LEU A 688 -15.45 48.05 4.28
N GLY A 689 -14.95 47.20 5.19
CA GLY A 689 -13.90 47.56 6.14
C GLY A 689 -14.36 48.54 7.22
N LEU A 690 -15.67 48.61 7.50
CA LEU A 690 -16.26 49.48 8.49
C LEU A 690 -16.24 48.82 9.88
N ASP A 691 -15.80 49.56 10.90
CA ASP A 691 -15.92 49.13 12.29
C ASP A 691 -17.35 49.36 12.77
N VAL A 692 -18.14 48.28 12.74
CA VAL A 692 -19.53 48.29 13.22
C VAL A 692 -19.72 47.25 14.32
N GLN A 693 -20.50 47.61 15.33
CA GLN A 693 -20.79 46.71 16.45
C GLN A 693 -22.27 46.71 16.81
N ARG A 694 -22.77 45.53 17.17
CA ARG A 694 -24.13 45.36 17.69
C ARG A 694 -24.16 45.76 19.16
N ILE A 695 -24.92 46.79 19.49
CA ILE A 695 -25.04 47.31 20.86
C ILE A 695 -26.51 47.20 21.31
N ARG A 696 -26.72 46.97 22.61
CA ARG A 696 -28.03 47.12 23.24
C ARG A 696 -28.05 48.39 24.07
N THR A 697 -28.89 49.35 23.68
CA THR A 697 -29.01 50.64 24.36
C THR A 697 -30.42 50.83 24.92
N ARG A 698 -30.52 51.49 26.08
CA ARG A 698 -31.79 52.02 26.60
C ARG A 698 -31.96 53.42 26.05
N THR A 699 -32.77 53.58 25.01
CA THR A 699 -33.14 54.90 24.49
C THR A 699 -34.09 55.58 25.47
N GLY A 700 -33.78 56.81 25.89
CA GLY A 700 -34.52 57.54 26.90
C GLY A 700 -35.96 57.90 26.51
N ILE A 701 -36.82 57.87 27.53
CA ILE A 701 -38.20 58.36 27.66
C ILE A 701 -39.17 57.88 26.56
N SER A 702 -39.94 56.82 26.88
CA SER A 702 -41.19 56.34 26.25
C SER A 702 -41.19 55.06 25.39
N VAL A 703 -40.15 54.21 25.41
CA VAL A 703 -40.25 52.86 24.78
C VAL A 703 -39.74 51.76 25.71
N SER A 704 -40.59 50.74 25.88
CA SER A 704 -40.39 49.51 26.64
C SER A 704 -39.16 48.71 26.17
N GLY A 705 -38.20 48.49 27.08
CA GLY A 705 -37.14 47.50 26.94
C GLY A 705 -35.86 47.95 26.20
N PRO A 706 -34.77 47.15 26.29
CA PRO A 706 -33.51 47.43 25.59
C PRO A 706 -33.70 47.33 24.07
N VAL A 707 -33.26 48.35 23.33
CA VAL A 707 -33.31 48.41 21.86
C VAL A 707 -31.99 47.89 21.29
N THR A 708 -32.05 47.07 20.24
CA THR A 708 -30.86 46.64 19.51
C THR A 708 -30.49 47.71 18.47
N CYS A 709 -29.26 48.18 18.52
CA CYS A 709 -28.70 49.17 17.60
C CYS A 709 -27.43 48.62 16.95
N ILE A 710 -27.04 49.21 15.82
CA ILE A 710 -25.73 49.03 15.20
C ILE A 710 -25.01 50.38 15.24
N SER A 711 -23.80 50.38 15.78
CA SER A 711 -22.91 51.55 15.82
C SER A 711 -22.03 51.63 14.57
N GLY A 712 -21.58 52.84 14.22
CA GLY A 712 -20.63 53.07 13.13
C GLY A 712 -21.27 53.32 11.75
N ILE A 713 -22.61 53.22 11.67
CA ILE A 713 -23.39 53.47 10.45
C ILE A 713 -24.70 54.21 10.76
N ARG A 714 -25.16 55.00 9.79
CA ARG A 714 -26.49 55.63 9.80
C ARG A 714 -27.15 55.60 8.43
N LEU A 715 -28.47 55.80 8.43
CA LEU A 715 -29.23 55.98 7.20
C LEU A 715 -28.80 57.29 6.51
N ARG A 716 -28.71 57.22 5.18
CA ARG A 716 -28.52 58.36 4.30
C ARG A 716 -29.74 59.28 4.35
N ILE A 717 -29.51 60.58 4.40
CA ILE A 717 -30.53 61.63 4.38
C ILE A 717 -30.47 62.34 3.04
N ASP A 718 -31.51 62.15 2.23
CA ASP A 718 -31.63 62.77 0.90
C ASP A 718 -31.56 64.31 1.00
N GLY A 719 -30.78 64.94 0.15
CA GLY A 719 -30.56 66.39 0.13
C GLY A 719 -29.51 66.91 1.13
N VAL A 720 -29.12 66.09 2.12
CA VAL A 720 -28.05 66.42 3.09
C VAL A 720 -26.77 65.66 2.76
N ASP A 721 -26.89 64.36 2.50
CA ASP A 721 -25.75 63.46 2.31
C ASP A 721 -25.40 63.21 0.82
N ASP A 722 -25.99 63.97 -0.10
CA ASP A 722 -25.84 63.77 -1.55
C ASP A 722 -24.38 63.88 -2.04
N ALA A 723 -23.54 64.63 -1.31
CA ALA A 723 -22.11 64.74 -1.58
C ALA A 723 -21.29 63.51 -1.15
N ILE A 724 -21.85 62.65 -0.28
CA ILE A 724 -21.18 61.44 0.21
C ILE A 724 -21.34 60.32 -0.81
N LEU A 725 -20.24 59.97 -1.48
CA LEU A 725 -20.23 58.92 -2.49
C LEU A 725 -20.70 57.58 -1.91
N THR A 726 -21.45 56.82 -2.70
CA THR A 726 -21.68 55.40 -2.42
C THR A 726 -20.37 54.63 -2.52
N HIS A 727 -20.31 53.41 -1.96
CA HIS A 727 -19.10 52.59 -2.05
C HIS A 727 -18.74 52.27 -3.50
N GLU A 728 -19.73 51.97 -4.35
CA GLU A 728 -19.52 51.78 -5.79
C GLU A 728 -18.94 53.04 -6.46
N GLN A 729 -19.49 54.22 -6.15
CA GLN A 729 -19.00 55.48 -6.71
C GLN A 729 -17.57 55.81 -6.26
N TYR A 730 -17.24 55.53 -4.99
CA TYR A 730 -15.89 55.66 -4.46
C TYR A 730 -14.92 54.76 -5.23
N LEU A 731 -15.23 53.46 -5.36
CA LEU A 731 -14.39 52.51 -6.11
C LEU A 731 -14.26 52.90 -7.59
N THR A 732 -15.34 53.34 -8.23
CA THR A 732 -15.33 53.84 -9.61
C THR A 732 -14.40 55.05 -9.77
N LYS A 733 -14.41 55.98 -8.81
CA LYS A 733 -13.50 57.12 -8.79
C LYS A 733 -12.04 56.66 -8.63
N SER A 734 -11.77 55.73 -7.73
CA SER A 734 -10.43 55.17 -7.50
C SER A 734 -9.86 54.50 -8.75
N VAL A 735 -10.66 53.69 -9.46
CA VAL A 735 -10.28 53.09 -10.76
C VAL A 735 -9.90 54.17 -11.79
N ARG A 736 -10.70 55.24 -11.89
CA ARG A 736 -10.40 56.34 -12.82
C ARG A 736 -9.11 57.07 -12.48
N VAL A 737 -8.81 57.25 -11.19
CA VAL A 737 -7.56 57.89 -10.74
C VAL A 737 -6.36 57.01 -11.08
N GLN A 738 -6.44 55.71 -10.80
CA GLN A 738 -5.38 54.75 -11.09
C GLN A 738 -5.08 54.66 -12.59
N LYS A 739 -6.12 54.59 -13.44
CA LYS A 739 -5.95 54.62 -14.91
C LYS A 739 -5.29 55.90 -15.42
N LYS A 740 -5.53 57.05 -14.77
CA LYS A 740 -4.85 58.31 -15.15
C LYS A 740 -3.38 58.33 -14.73
N GLN A 741 -3.07 57.79 -13.54
CA GLN A 741 -1.71 57.69 -13.03
C GLN A 741 -0.84 56.71 -13.83
N SER A 742 -1.42 55.59 -14.29
CA SER A 742 -0.70 54.64 -15.16
C SER A 742 -0.38 55.24 -16.54
N VAL A 743 -1.23 56.12 -17.06
CA VAL A 743 -1.00 56.83 -18.34
C VAL A 743 0.06 57.93 -18.19
N SER A 744 0.18 58.59 -17.04
CA SER A 744 1.21 59.61 -16.79
C SER A 744 2.60 59.04 -16.50
N ASN A 745 2.71 57.79 -16.04
CA ASN A 745 3.98 57.12 -15.72
C ASN A 745 4.64 56.42 -16.94
N LEU A 746 4.21 56.72 -18.17
CA LEU A 746 4.88 56.30 -19.42
C LEU A 746 6.22 57.03 -19.69
N GLY A 747 6.76 57.77 -18.71
CA GLY A 747 8.17 58.15 -18.67
C GLY A 747 9.00 57.01 -18.10
N LEU A 748 9.63 56.24 -19.00
CA LEU A 748 10.62 55.17 -18.82
C LEU A 748 11.19 54.93 -17.40
N PRO A 749 11.19 53.67 -16.96
CA PRO A 749 12.41 53.07 -16.44
C PRO A 749 12.79 51.81 -17.23
N GLU A 750 14.09 51.71 -17.53
CA GLU A 750 14.74 50.63 -18.27
C GLU A 750 14.51 49.26 -17.62
N THR A 751 14.27 48.27 -18.48
CA THR A 751 14.28 46.85 -18.12
C THR A 751 15.68 46.44 -17.62
N PRO A 752 15.78 45.59 -16.58
CA PRO A 752 17.08 45.12 -16.12
C PRO A 752 17.69 44.22 -17.21
N THR A 753 18.76 44.71 -17.82
CA THR A 753 19.56 43.98 -18.81
C THR A 753 20.27 42.81 -18.11
N VAL A 754 20.04 41.60 -18.60
CA VAL A 754 20.79 40.40 -18.20
C VAL A 754 22.25 40.60 -18.60
N GLN A 755 23.12 40.83 -17.62
CA GLN A 755 24.57 40.77 -17.83
C GLN A 755 24.99 39.31 -18.04
N GLY A 756 25.10 38.89 -19.31
CA GLY A 756 25.93 37.75 -19.69
C GLY A 756 27.40 38.15 -19.65
N ARG A 757 28.20 37.48 -18.83
CA ARG A 757 29.67 37.46 -18.99
C ARG A 757 30.02 36.36 -19.98
N ALA A 758 30.67 36.79 -21.06
CA ALA A 758 31.26 35.97 -22.10
C ALA A 758 32.53 35.26 -21.62
N GLY A 759 32.77 34.11 -22.24
CA GLY A 759 34.03 33.40 -22.27
C GLY A 759 34.02 32.42 -23.43
N CYS A 760 34.18 32.90 -24.66
CA CYS A 760 34.81 32.14 -25.74
C CYS A 760 35.18 33.07 -26.90
N ALA A 761 36.42 32.92 -27.35
CA ALA A 761 37.10 33.75 -28.32
C ALA A 761 36.82 33.33 -29.77
N ASP A 762 37.09 34.29 -30.66
CA ASP A 762 37.48 34.17 -32.07
C ASP A 762 36.58 33.39 -33.03
N LEU A 763 35.98 34.12 -33.99
CA LEU A 763 36.27 33.97 -35.42
C LEU A 763 35.41 34.90 -36.30
N ASN A 764 36.10 35.45 -37.29
CA ASN A 764 35.65 35.96 -38.59
C ASN A 764 35.40 37.47 -38.80
N GLN A 765 36.16 37.91 -39.81
CA GLN A 765 36.36 39.25 -40.33
C GLN A 765 35.38 39.58 -41.48
N HIS A 766 35.30 40.89 -41.75
CA HIS A 766 35.06 41.57 -43.03
C HIS A 766 33.63 41.65 -43.64
N LEU A 767 33.15 42.91 -43.73
CA LEU A 767 32.59 43.66 -44.90
C LEU A 767 31.58 44.71 -44.36
N SER A 768 31.90 46.00 -44.22
CA SER A 768 32.06 47.10 -45.20
C SER A 768 30.82 48.04 -45.26
N ASP A 769 31.08 49.29 -44.89
CA ASP A 769 30.52 50.58 -45.33
C ASP A 769 29.03 50.94 -45.20
N SER A 770 28.73 51.93 -44.35
CA SER A 770 28.51 53.34 -44.79
C SER A 770 27.94 54.23 -43.67
N THR A 771 28.61 55.35 -43.41
CA THR A 771 28.14 56.52 -42.63
C THR A 771 27.67 57.62 -43.61
N PRO A 772 26.90 58.65 -43.17
CA PRO A 772 27.57 59.88 -42.68
C PRO A 772 26.83 60.73 -41.60
N THR A 773 27.65 61.51 -40.85
CA THR A 773 27.45 62.86 -40.25
C THR A 773 26.46 63.06 -39.07
N GLU A 774 26.94 63.23 -37.83
CA GLU A 774 27.52 64.41 -37.14
C GLU A 774 26.54 65.53 -36.70
N LYS A 775 26.48 65.79 -35.38
CA LYS A 775 26.71 67.13 -34.78
C LYS A 775 26.76 67.14 -33.22
N LYS A 776 27.96 67.46 -32.72
CA LYS A 776 28.35 68.41 -31.63
C LYS A 776 27.92 68.24 -30.15
N LEU A 777 28.95 68.00 -29.33
CA LEU A 777 29.22 68.39 -27.92
C LEU A 777 29.08 69.91 -27.66
N PRO A 778 28.94 70.43 -26.40
CA PRO A 778 29.96 70.45 -25.29
C PRO A 778 29.36 70.22 -23.88
N ASP A 779 30.00 70.19 -22.70
CA ASP A 779 31.36 70.25 -22.14
C ASP A 779 31.28 69.73 -20.68
N SER A 780 32.38 69.21 -20.12
CA SER A 780 32.56 68.80 -18.69
C SER A 780 32.78 70.02 -17.76
N PRO A 781 32.75 69.94 -16.39
CA PRO A 781 33.85 69.40 -15.56
C PRO A 781 33.41 68.65 -14.26
N ILE A 782 34.04 67.57 -13.78
CA ILE A 782 35.31 67.40 -13.01
C ILE A 782 35.21 67.59 -11.46
N HIS A 783 35.57 66.51 -10.74
CA HIS A 783 36.05 66.34 -9.33
C HIS A 783 35.11 66.76 -8.17
N GLU A 784 35.02 66.09 -7.00
CA GLU A 784 36.05 65.54 -6.12
C GLU A 784 35.53 64.37 -5.23
N LYS A 785 36.42 63.44 -4.89
CA LYS A 785 36.33 62.57 -3.68
C LYS A 785 37.24 63.18 -2.59
N PRO A 786 36.91 63.03 -1.30
CA PRO A 786 37.74 62.15 -0.44
C PRO A 786 36.91 61.32 0.56
N THR A 787 37.14 60.01 0.70
CA THR A 787 37.95 59.33 1.76
C THR A 787 37.31 59.46 3.16
N VAL A 788 36.88 58.38 3.84
CA VAL A 788 37.72 57.60 4.77
C VAL A 788 36.99 56.32 5.27
N GLU A 789 37.78 55.24 5.28
CA GLU A 789 37.84 54.04 6.12
C GLU A 789 36.75 52.96 6.24
N VAL A 790 37.27 51.76 6.04
CA VAL A 790 36.73 50.42 6.19
C VAL A 790 36.74 50.01 7.67
N SER A 791 35.63 49.46 8.15
CA SER A 791 35.65 48.46 9.22
C SER A 791 34.63 47.36 8.93
N GLN A 792 35.05 46.12 9.23
CA GLN A 792 34.43 44.86 8.84
C GLN A 792 33.21 44.48 9.71
N SER A 793 32.47 43.47 9.23
CA SER A 793 31.34 42.72 9.85
C SER A 793 29.94 43.33 9.62
N ALA A 794 28.85 42.60 9.37
CA ALA A 794 28.49 41.19 9.55
C ALA A 794 27.46 40.79 8.46
N GLN A 795 27.63 39.65 7.79
CA GLN A 795 26.88 38.40 7.99
C GLN A 795 25.35 38.55 8.15
N SER A 796 24.66 37.92 7.20
CA SER A 796 23.21 37.73 7.05
C SER A 796 22.50 37.20 8.29
N GLU A 797 21.33 37.76 8.59
CA GLU A 797 20.42 37.33 9.66
C GLU A 797 19.91 35.88 9.45
N PRO A 798 19.89 35.04 10.51
CA PRO A 798 19.29 33.70 10.49
C PRO A 798 17.80 33.69 10.87
N GLN A 799 17.08 32.67 10.40
CA GLN A 799 15.65 32.42 10.65
C GLN A 799 15.31 32.07 12.12
N PRO A 800 14.05 32.27 12.57
CA PRO A 800 13.68 32.20 14.00
C PRO A 800 13.73 30.79 14.62
N LYS A 801 14.32 30.66 15.82
CA LYS A 801 14.41 29.42 16.63
C LYS A 801 13.59 29.51 17.92
N TYR A 802 12.83 28.46 18.26
CA TYR A 802 12.10 28.35 19.54
C TYR A 802 13.03 28.02 20.72
N ALA A 803 12.71 28.47 21.94
CA ALA A 803 13.57 28.28 23.13
C ALA A 803 12.90 27.50 24.28
N ILE A 804 13.69 26.72 25.03
CA ILE A 804 13.25 25.88 26.17
C ILE A 804 14.03 26.27 27.43
N ALA A 805 13.35 26.40 28.58
CA ALA A 805 13.98 26.66 29.88
C ALA A 805 14.16 25.36 30.69
N LYS A 806 15.35 25.10 31.25
CA LYS A 806 15.64 23.94 32.13
C LYS A 806 15.96 24.38 33.57
N LEU A 807 15.54 23.58 34.55
CA LEU A 807 15.90 23.72 35.97
C LEU A 807 17.28 23.11 36.24
N THR A 808 18.13 23.78 37.02
CA THR A 808 19.40 23.20 37.47
C THR A 808 19.17 22.03 38.44
N PRO A 809 20.02 20.99 38.45
CA PRO A 809 19.84 19.80 39.30
C PRO A 809 19.69 20.12 40.79
N SER A 810 20.44 21.11 41.28
CA SER A 810 20.42 21.56 42.68
C SER A 810 19.07 22.20 43.06
N LYS A 811 18.53 23.08 42.21
CA LYS A 811 17.22 23.73 42.42
C LYS A 811 16.04 22.77 42.20
N LYS A 812 16.19 21.80 41.27
CA LYS A 812 15.22 20.70 41.07
C LYS A 812 15.06 19.85 42.33
N LYS A 813 16.16 19.55 43.02
CA LYS A 813 16.17 18.78 44.28
C LYS A 813 15.51 19.56 45.42
N GLU A 814 15.73 20.86 45.50
CA GLU A 814 15.11 21.74 46.50
C GLU A 814 13.59 21.88 46.29
N TRP A 815 13.14 22.01 45.04
CA TRP A 815 11.71 22.08 44.68
C TRP A 815 10.97 20.76 44.95
N LEU A 816 11.57 19.62 44.59
CA LEU A 816 11.03 18.28 44.88
C LEU A 816 10.95 18.01 46.39
N ASN A 817 11.90 18.53 47.17
CA ASN A 817 11.87 18.41 48.63
C ASN A 817 10.79 19.28 49.30
N LYS A 818 10.46 20.46 48.73
CA LYS A 818 9.41 21.35 49.25
C LYS A 818 7.99 20.89 48.88
N ASN A 819 7.81 20.25 47.72
CA ASN A 819 6.50 19.85 47.19
C ASN A 819 6.31 18.31 47.21
N LYS A 820 6.32 17.72 48.42
CA LYS A 820 6.31 16.26 48.66
C LYS A 820 5.06 15.47 48.16
N ALA A 821 4.18 16.04 47.34
CA ALA A 821 2.96 15.35 46.89
C ALA A 821 2.52 15.62 45.44
N THR A 822 3.33 16.27 44.59
CA THR A 822 2.96 16.53 43.19
C THR A 822 4.02 16.04 42.20
N LYS A 823 3.57 15.26 41.20
CA LYS A 823 4.37 14.60 40.15
C LYS A 823 5.16 15.61 39.31
N PRO A 824 6.33 15.24 38.74
CA PRO A 824 7.26 16.21 38.16
C PRO A 824 6.73 16.82 36.85
N ILE A 825 6.78 18.15 36.76
CA ILE A 825 6.53 18.94 35.55
C ILE A 825 7.70 18.74 34.58
N ILE A 826 7.43 18.50 33.28
CA ILE A 826 8.48 18.20 32.31
C ILE A 826 8.85 19.40 31.43
N TRP A 827 7.90 20.19 30.87
CA TRP A 827 8.21 21.42 30.07
C TRP A 827 7.04 22.43 30.03
N VAL A 828 7.31 23.70 29.70
CA VAL A 828 6.29 24.78 29.55
C VAL A 828 6.52 25.55 28.24
N GLU A 829 5.43 25.93 27.55
CA GLU A 829 5.47 26.66 26.27
C GLU A 829 4.64 27.96 26.35
N HIS A 830 5.13 29.05 25.75
CA HIS A 830 4.40 30.32 25.62
C HIS A 830 3.86 30.51 24.19
N PRO A 831 2.55 30.64 23.98
CA PRO A 831 1.93 30.55 22.65
C PRO A 831 2.14 31.78 21.73
N ARG A 832 2.85 32.83 22.15
CA ARG A 832 3.05 34.07 21.35
C ARG A 832 4.51 34.51 21.15
N TYR A 833 5.50 33.66 21.43
CA TYR A 833 6.91 34.05 21.25
C TYR A 833 7.53 33.41 20.01
N THR A 834 7.81 34.23 18.99
CA THR A 834 8.64 33.93 17.80
C THR A 834 9.53 35.14 17.53
N GLY A 835 10.74 35.15 18.09
CA GLY A 835 11.74 36.19 17.87
C GLY A 835 12.81 36.26 18.97
N GLU A 836 14.05 36.59 18.58
CA GLU A 836 15.11 36.99 19.51
C GLU A 836 14.80 38.38 20.06
N ALA A 837 14.64 38.49 21.37
CA ALA A 837 14.72 39.76 22.07
C ALA A 837 15.93 39.68 23.01
N THR A 838 16.96 40.45 22.72
CA THR A 838 17.95 40.84 23.72
C THR A 838 17.23 41.52 24.88
N LEU A 839 17.53 41.07 26.09
CA LEU A 839 17.09 41.66 27.37
C LEU A 839 17.56 43.11 27.48
N ASP A 840 16.82 44.06 26.93
CA ASP A 840 16.70 45.42 27.47
C ASP A 840 15.61 46.19 26.72
N GLY A 841 14.46 46.39 27.39
CA GLY A 841 13.34 47.16 26.83
C GLY A 841 12.01 46.81 27.47
N ARG A 842 11.66 47.54 28.53
CA ARG A 842 10.47 47.42 29.38
C ARG A 842 9.16 47.32 28.57
N PHE A 843 8.39 46.23 28.70
CA PHE A 843 6.92 46.23 28.52
C PHE A 843 6.22 45.22 29.44
N ASP A 844 5.05 45.64 29.91
CA ASP A 844 4.27 45.13 31.05
C ASP A 844 3.42 43.90 30.67
N PHE A 845 3.60 42.77 31.35
CA PHE A 845 2.88 41.52 31.07
C PHE A 845 1.53 41.49 31.80
N LYS A 846 0.46 41.97 31.15
CA LYS A 846 -0.92 41.71 31.59
C LYS A 846 -1.60 40.73 30.63
N GLU A 847 -1.40 39.43 30.91
CA GLU A 847 -2.28 38.26 30.63
C GLU A 847 -1.44 36.96 30.54
N PRO A 848 -1.73 35.89 31.32
CA PRO A 848 -1.03 34.61 31.20
C PRO A 848 -1.94 33.49 30.67
N CYS A 849 -1.53 32.83 29.58
CA CYS A 849 -1.97 31.46 29.28
C CYS A 849 -0.76 30.60 28.91
N TRP A 850 0.06 30.27 29.92
CA TRP A 850 1.11 29.26 29.79
C TRP A 850 0.46 27.87 29.82
N ARG A 851 0.82 26.99 28.89
CA ARG A 851 0.32 25.60 28.87
C ARG A 851 1.40 24.64 29.39
N VAL A 852 1.01 23.75 30.29
CA VAL A 852 1.87 22.68 30.83
C VAL A 852 1.31 21.32 30.40
N LYS A 853 2.11 20.53 29.68
CA LYS A 853 1.73 19.17 29.27
C LYS A 853 2.27 18.12 30.26
N HIS A 854 1.39 17.26 30.75
CA HIS A 854 1.70 16.10 31.60
C HIS A 854 1.48 14.79 30.80
N PRO A 855 2.17 13.67 31.10
CA PRO A 855 2.04 12.41 30.36
C PRO A 855 0.61 11.82 30.26
N ASN A 856 -0.33 12.29 31.10
CA ASN A 856 -1.70 11.79 31.17
C ASN A 856 -2.77 12.84 30.79
N GLY A 857 -2.40 13.99 30.20
CA GLY A 857 -3.34 15.04 29.76
C GLY A 857 -2.91 16.47 30.10
N GLU A 858 -3.55 17.47 29.48
CA GLU A 858 -3.26 18.90 29.64
C GLU A 858 -3.81 19.45 30.97
N LEU A 859 -3.03 20.27 31.68
CA LEU A 859 -3.43 20.94 32.92
C LEU A 859 -3.25 22.47 32.78
N ASN A 860 -4.27 23.22 33.19
CA ASN A 860 -4.20 24.67 33.33
C ASN A 860 -3.56 25.02 34.67
N VAL A 861 -2.55 25.89 34.66
CA VAL A 861 -1.84 26.32 35.88
C VAL A 861 -2.27 27.74 36.23
N GLU A 862 -2.66 27.96 37.49
CA GLU A 862 -3.07 29.27 37.98
C GLU A 862 -1.89 30.26 38.12
N THR A 863 -2.19 31.54 37.95
CA THR A 863 -1.21 32.65 37.81
C THR A 863 -0.19 32.75 38.95
N GLU A 864 -0.55 32.33 40.16
CA GLU A 864 0.30 32.40 41.36
C GLU A 864 1.47 31.41 41.35
N GLN A 865 1.43 30.35 40.53
CA GLN A 865 2.52 29.37 40.43
C GLN A 865 3.58 29.73 39.37
N ILE A 866 3.30 30.72 38.51
CA ILE A 866 4.18 31.14 37.40
C ILE A 866 5.36 31.98 37.93
N SER A 867 5.14 32.76 39.00
CA SER A 867 6.17 33.60 39.64
C SER A 867 7.28 32.76 40.29
N VAL A 868 6.91 31.65 40.92
CA VAL A 868 7.84 30.68 41.51
C VAL A 868 8.70 30.00 40.43
N PHE A 869 8.11 29.72 39.26
CA PHE A 869 8.81 29.06 38.16
C PHE A 869 9.85 29.98 37.49
N LYS A 870 9.54 31.28 37.33
CA LYS A 870 10.47 32.29 36.78
C LYS A 870 11.75 32.45 37.60
N GLN A 871 11.71 32.26 38.93
CA GLN A 871 12.89 32.38 39.80
C GLN A 871 13.80 31.13 39.78
N LEU A 872 13.30 30.00 39.25
CA LEU A 872 14.00 28.71 39.31
C LEU A 872 14.75 28.34 38.02
N CYS A 873 14.33 28.87 36.86
CA CYS A 873 15.01 28.64 35.57
C CYS A 873 16.25 29.53 35.42
N VAL A 874 17.39 28.97 35.03
CA VAL A 874 18.66 29.71 34.93
C VAL A 874 19.20 29.79 33.50
N ASP A 875 18.86 28.85 32.62
CA ASP A 875 19.28 28.89 31.20
C ASP A 875 18.12 28.59 30.25
N VAL A 876 18.00 29.43 29.22
CA VAL A 876 17.06 29.28 28.09
C VAL A 876 17.90 28.98 26.86
N GLN A 877 17.75 27.77 26.29
CA GLN A 877 18.54 27.33 25.14
C GLN A 877 17.64 27.28 23.88
N PRO A 878 18.12 27.73 22.71
CA PRO A 878 17.42 27.58 21.44
C PRO A 878 17.44 26.12 20.97
N LYS A 879 16.38 25.68 20.30
CA LYS A 879 16.23 24.31 19.79
C LYS A 879 17.23 24.06 18.62
N PRO A 880 18.02 22.97 18.63
CA PRO A 880 19.02 22.71 17.59
C PRO A 880 18.40 22.27 16.25
N GLU A 881 19.02 22.70 15.13
CA GLU A 881 18.70 22.33 13.75
C GLU A 881 19.50 21.07 13.36
N THR A 882 18.78 19.99 13.04
CA THR A 882 19.19 18.61 12.67
C THR A 882 20.65 18.18 12.85
N PRO A 883 20.92 17.11 13.64
CA PRO A 883 22.15 16.34 13.49
C PRO A 883 21.96 15.15 12.51
N GLU A 884 23.03 14.80 11.82
CA GLU A 884 23.31 13.46 11.29
C GLU A 884 23.04 12.37 12.34
N HIS A 885 22.94 11.12 11.89
CA HIS A 885 22.87 9.90 12.71
C HIS A 885 23.47 10.03 14.13
N THR A 886 22.60 10.19 15.12
CA THR A 886 22.76 9.64 16.48
C THR A 886 21.43 9.80 17.21
N GLN A 887 20.86 8.66 17.63
CA GLN A 887 19.64 8.62 18.44
C GLN A 887 19.91 9.23 19.82
N PRO A 888 19.04 10.11 20.37
CA PRO A 888 19.14 10.53 21.76
C PRO A 888 18.47 9.51 22.68
N GLU A 889 19.23 9.14 23.71
CA GLU A 889 18.88 8.29 24.83
C GLU A 889 17.59 8.73 25.55
N LEU A 890 16.75 7.71 25.78
CA LEU A 890 15.60 7.67 26.68
C LEU A 890 16.09 7.57 28.15
N PRO A 891 15.22 7.84 29.15
CA PRO A 891 15.62 8.13 30.54
C PRO A 891 16.36 6.96 31.20
N LEU A 892 17.22 7.27 32.17
CA LEU A 892 17.91 6.29 33.02
C LEU A 892 16.91 5.34 33.70
N GLU A 893 16.70 4.20 33.03
CA GLU A 893 16.26 2.90 33.52
C GLU A 893 17.40 1.89 33.19
N PRO A 894 17.42 0.70 33.83
CA PRO A 894 18.63 0.04 34.33
C PRO A 894 19.64 -0.30 33.21
N GLN A 895 20.94 -0.29 33.57
CA GLN A 895 22.08 -0.59 32.69
C GLN A 895 21.71 -1.50 31.51
N THR A 896 21.86 -0.97 30.29
CA THR A 896 21.56 -1.69 29.04
C THR A 896 22.30 -3.00 29.02
N GLU A 897 21.50 -4.06 29.11
CA GLU A 897 21.95 -5.44 29.05
C GLU A 897 22.65 -5.69 27.71
N THR A 898 23.91 -6.15 27.74
CA THR A 898 24.65 -6.53 26.52
C THR A 898 23.90 -7.64 25.76
N PRO A 899 24.06 -7.79 24.43
CA PRO A 899 23.36 -8.82 23.65
C PRO A 899 23.51 -10.24 24.24
N VAL A 900 24.70 -10.57 24.75
CA VAL A 900 24.99 -11.83 25.44
C VAL A 900 24.25 -11.95 26.78
N GLN A 901 24.12 -10.86 27.54
CA GLN A 901 23.29 -10.86 28.75
C GLN A 901 21.79 -10.98 28.40
N ARG A 902 21.32 -10.32 27.33
CA ARG A 902 19.93 -10.38 26.83
C ARG A 902 19.54 -11.81 26.46
N VAL A 903 20.42 -12.56 25.80
CA VAL A 903 20.23 -14.00 25.54
C VAL A 903 20.10 -14.80 26.83
N LYS A 904 20.95 -14.53 27.84
CA LYS A 904 20.90 -15.25 29.13
C LYS A 904 19.63 -14.96 29.93
N ARG A 905 19.14 -13.71 29.92
CA ARG A 905 17.88 -13.34 30.58
C ARG A 905 16.68 -13.97 29.87
N LEU A 906 16.57 -13.85 28.55
CA LEU A 906 15.46 -14.44 27.78
C LEU A 906 15.44 -15.98 27.91
N ALA A 907 16.60 -16.64 27.92
CA ALA A 907 16.66 -18.08 28.18
C ALA A 907 16.19 -18.46 29.60
N LYS A 908 16.44 -17.59 30.60
CA LYS A 908 15.94 -17.76 31.96
C LYS A 908 14.42 -17.56 32.05
N GLU A 909 13.89 -16.51 31.40
CA GLU A 909 12.44 -16.25 31.32
C GLU A 909 11.69 -17.39 30.62
N GLN A 910 12.24 -17.92 29.53
CA GLN A 910 11.66 -19.07 28.83
C GLN A 910 11.60 -20.32 29.74
N LYS A 911 12.65 -20.54 30.54
CA LYS A 911 12.69 -21.64 31.51
C LYS A 911 11.64 -21.49 32.62
N GLU A 912 11.45 -20.27 33.12
CA GLU A 912 10.45 -19.96 34.16
C GLU A 912 9.02 -20.10 33.62
N GLN A 913 8.75 -19.69 32.37
CA GLN A 913 7.42 -19.76 31.78
C GLN A 913 7.02 -21.17 31.32
N ALA A 914 7.97 -21.99 30.86
CA ALA A 914 7.68 -23.31 30.31
C ALA A 914 7.74 -24.46 31.34
N ASN A 915 8.23 -24.22 32.57
CA ASN A 915 8.43 -25.23 33.62
C ASN A 915 9.24 -26.46 33.16
N ILE A 916 10.15 -26.25 32.18
CA ILE A 916 10.98 -27.30 31.58
C ILE A 916 12.26 -27.46 32.40
N LYS A 917 12.59 -28.70 32.80
CA LYS A 917 13.88 -29.03 33.43
C LYS A 917 15.00 -29.07 32.38
N GLY A 918 15.65 -27.93 32.14
CA GLY A 918 16.92 -27.83 31.40
C GLY A 918 16.98 -26.65 30.43
N ASN A 919 18.09 -25.88 30.46
CA ASN A 919 18.37 -24.85 29.44
C ASN A 919 18.78 -25.57 28.16
N ASN A 920 18.07 -25.42 27.04
CA ASN A 920 18.58 -25.90 25.76
C ASN A 920 18.84 -24.73 24.81
N LEU A 921 19.84 -23.91 25.19
CA LEU A 921 20.51 -22.98 24.29
C LEU A 921 21.44 -23.72 23.29
N THR A 922 21.75 -24.99 23.56
CA THR A 922 22.64 -25.85 22.76
C THR A 922 22.30 -25.87 21.27
N PRO A 923 21.03 -26.03 20.84
CA PRO A 923 20.68 -26.04 19.42
C PRO A 923 20.91 -24.68 18.74
N PHE A 924 20.75 -23.60 19.49
CA PHE A 924 21.00 -22.24 19.00
C PHE A 924 22.49 -21.96 18.85
N LEU A 925 23.31 -22.45 19.80
CA LEU A 925 24.77 -22.31 19.76
C LEU A 925 25.41 -23.20 18.67
N GLU A 926 24.91 -24.43 18.49
CA GLU A 926 25.36 -25.36 17.43
C GLU A 926 25.15 -24.79 16.03
N LYS A 927 24.07 -24.03 15.81
CA LYS A 927 23.78 -23.37 14.52
C LYS A 927 24.89 -22.39 14.09
N PHE A 928 25.61 -21.83 15.05
CA PHE A 928 26.75 -20.91 14.81
C PHE A 928 28.10 -21.58 15.11
N GLY A 929 28.13 -22.90 15.35
CA GLY A 929 29.36 -23.65 15.66
C GLY A 929 30.02 -23.24 16.99
N LYS A 930 29.24 -22.72 17.95
CA LYS A 930 29.74 -22.25 19.26
C LYS A 930 29.36 -23.22 20.37
N SER A 931 30.17 -23.26 21.42
CA SER A 931 29.93 -24.14 22.58
C SER A 931 29.40 -23.38 23.80
N LYS A 932 29.66 -22.07 23.88
CA LYS A 932 29.25 -21.20 24.99
C LYS A 932 28.67 -19.88 24.49
N VAL A 933 27.68 -19.35 25.21
CA VAL A 933 27.03 -18.05 24.90
C VAL A 933 28.03 -16.88 24.93
N SER A 934 29.14 -16.99 25.69
CA SER A 934 30.20 -15.98 25.72
C SER A 934 31.07 -15.94 24.46
N GLU A 935 30.96 -16.93 23.57
CA GLU A 935 31.71 -17.03 22.32
C GLU A 935 30.95 -16.44 21.12
N LEU A 936 29.73 -15.95 21.36
CA LEU A 936 28.87 -15.31 20.36
C LEU A 936 29.31 -13.87 20.12
N THR A 937 29.27 -13.44 18.86
CA THR A 937 29.37 -12.01 18.51
C THR A 937 28.07 -11.28 18.90
N ASP A 938 28.12 -9.96 19.00
CA ASP A 938 26.93 -9.16 19.34
C ASP A 938 25.79 -9.32 18.32
N GLU A 939 26.12 -9.55 17.04
CA GLU A 939 25.15 -9.83 15.99
C GLU A 939 24.52 -11.23 16.15
N GLU A 940 25.33 -12.27 16.41
CA GLU A 940 24.84 -13.64 16.64
C GLU A 940 23.97 -13.72 17.91
N ALA A 941 24.40 -13.04 18.99
CA ALA A 941 23.64 -12.96 20.23
C ALA A 941 22.32 -12.20 20.04
N THR A 942 22.29 -11.15 19.23
CA THR A 942 21.06 -10.41 18.90
C THR A 942 20.09 -11.28 18.11
N GLN A 943 20.58 -12.05 17.13
CA GLN A 943 19.72 -12.99 16.37
C GLN A 943 19.11 -14.08 17.26
N ILE A 944 19.90 -14.65 18.19
CA ILE A 944 19.39 -15.64 19.13
C ILE A 944 18.37 -15.01 20.10
N ALA A 945 18.64 -13.80 20.59
CA ALA A 945 17.73 -13.08 21.49
C ALA A 945 16.38 -12.79 20.84
N ASP A 946 16.36 -12.33 19.58
CA ASP A 946 15.11 -12.01 18.89
C ASP A 946 14.25 -13.25 18.63
N VAL A 947 14.88 -14.40 18.34
CA VAL A 947 14.16 -15.68 18.19
C VAL A 947 13.56 -16.14 19.52
N LEU A 948 14.31 -16.05 20.63
CA LEU A 948 13.80 -16.39 21.96
C LEU A 948 12.64 -15.48 22.38
N GLU A 949 12.73 -14.18 22.08
CA GLU A 949 11.68 -13.21 22.39
C GLU A 949 10.39 -13.46 21.59
N GLN A 950 10.51 -13.87 20.32
CA GLN A 950 9.35 -14.30 19.53
C GLN A 950 8.72 -15.59 20.08
N GLN A 951 9.53 -16.55 20.52
CA GLN A 951 9.02 -17.79 21.14
C GLN A 951 8.25 -17.50 22.44
N ILE A 952 8.76 -16.60 23.28
CA ILE A 952 8.07 -16.16 24.51
C ILE A 952 6.75 -15.45 24.19
N LYS A 953 6.74 -14.49 23.25
CA LYS A 953 5.51 -13.79 22.84
C LYS A 953 4.44 -14.73 22.27
N ASN A 954 4.86 -15.73 21.48
CA ASN A 954 3.95 -16.75 20.98
C ASN A 954 3.38 -17.61 22.11
N PHE A 955 4.21 -18.00 23.08
CA PHE A 955 3.76 -18.76 24.25
C PHE A 955 2.76 -17.97 25.11
N GLU A 956 3.00 -16.68 25.35
CA GLU A 956 2.07 -15.80 26.08
C GLU A 956 0.74 -15.60 25.34
N LYS A 957 0.79 -15.49 24.00
CA LYS A 957 -0.40 -15.40 23.17
C LYS A 957 -1.22 -16.70 23.24
N THR A 958 -0.58 -17.85 23.11
CA THR A 958 -1.22 -19.16 23.25
C THR A 958 -1.81 -19.37 24.65
N ARG A 959 -1.14 -18.89 25.72
CA ARG A 959 -1.67 -18.95 27.09
C ARG A 959 -2.90 -18.05 27.28
N ARG A 960 -2.91 -16.84 26.70
CA ARG A 960 -4.10 -15.95 26.68
C ARG A 960 -5.27 -16.56 25.91
N ASP A 961 -4.99 -17.18 24.77
CA ASP A 961 -6.02 -17.77 23.91
C ASP A 961 -6.64 -19.05 24.52
N LEU A 962 -5.91 -19.74 25.42
CA LEU A 962 -6.37 -20.98 26.08
C LEU A 962 -7.00 -20.78 27.48
N ASN A 963 -7.11 -19.55 27.99
CA ASN A 963 -7.72 -19.23 29.31
C ASN A 963 -7.17 -20.10 30.47
N LEU A 964 -5.90 -20.49 30.41
CA LEU A 964 -5.21 -21.23 31.47
C LEU A 964 -4.59 -20.22 32.46
N HIS A 965 -5.18 -20.14 33.66
CA HIS A 965 -4.66 -19.32 34.77
C HIS A 965 -3.29 -19.80 35.23
#